data_AF-A0A6J2TNX1-F1
#
_entry.id   AF-A0A6J2TNX1-F1
#
_cell.length_a   1.000
_cell.length_b   1.000
_cell.length_c   1.000
_cell.angle_alpha   90.00
_cell.angle_beta   90.00
_cell.angle_gamma   90.00
#
_symmetry.space_group_name_H-M   'P 1'
#
loop_
_entity.id
_entity.type
_entity.pdbx_description
1 polymer ?
#
loop_
_entity_poly.entity_id
_entity_poly.type
_entity_poly.pdbx_seq_one_letter_code
_entity_poly.pdbx_strand_id
1 'polypeptide(L)'
;MSSYPLAVGCLVFLELCLVSAQLDLPPVQNPASPQPEIYYNGYTPTTPAQITADRDRSQRYGPPYTADSGGEPLGSADDGLDDFRYGQTYDERMRLGYAYPTPRLNFSHDRAESPFSGDRGYTNGGAERYANHNYGTTDRYGTQDRFNNYPLNDNDLNNNNNNGRNAGGPYTTSNPYNPNEPYSGNPNAEFVGNRNRFENPFLPNQDRFNLNNRYLERQRFQQDRRYQMELEKLRNLLVETDQKGSLECTANVAAQWNFETNVNDFTQTEALNAQQRYVEFQRITAQQSKHINKDLIFDRRLYRQLMLQSEVGPNALPLDVLDRYNRLLNEMLFLYNGAGICAYQQPFQCDLHYIPHLKDIMAKSRDWDELQHTWVEYHRKAGRGMRDSYEQLIDVMQEVAYANNVTNGGEYWYLAYESGNFRQDMDIVWEQIRPLYESLHSYVRRKLRDYYGPDRINNIAPIPSHILGNMYAQSWSNILDILIPYPGRKLIDVTPRMVEQGYTPLLMFQLAEEFFTSINMSAVGPEFYRNSVFEQPLDRRVLCEPSAWDFCNRHDFRVKICTDINQRSLISVHHEMAHIQYFLQYRHLPKIFRNGANPAFHQAVGDAIGLSVSTPRHLQTLGLLQRSLDESSYDINYLFTMAIDKVAFLPYALALDNWRYDVFSGNANKRMMNCHYWNMREKYAGIKPPVLRSEKDFDPGAKYHIPANIPYIKYFFSTVLQFQIYRGMCRDSGQYVPNDPRKPLHKCDIYRQPAAGNLLKQLMAKGASQPWQEVLEETFREGRLDGTALREYFAPLEEWLRLENLRTNEYVGWNYDGDYCKRSIETAGLQVFGGYYNGAGKHLVHALLPLIGLWLSLLAFN
;
A
#
# COMPACT_ATOMS: atom_id res chain seq x y z
N MET A 1 -61.24 24.22 -44.00
CA MET A 1 -62.00 23.40 -44.98
C MET A 1 -61.05 22.35 -45.55
N SER A 2 -61.53 21.11 -45.67
CA SER A 2 -61.14 20.06 -46.65
C SER A 2 -59.66 19.64 -46.88
N SER A 3 -59.44 18.33 -46.69
CA SER A 3 -58.64 17.40 -47.55
C SER A 3 -57.20 17.02 -47.18
N TYR A 4 -57.07 15.77 -46.68
CA TYR A 4 -55.93 14.85 -46.83
C TYR A 4 -55.96 14.17 -48.23
N PRO A 5 -55.01 13.27 -48.61
CA PRO A 5 -53.56 13.20 -48.36
C PRO A 5 -52.76 12.96 -49.67
N LEU A 6 -51.42 12.96 -49.61
CA LEU A 6 -50.60 12.17 -50.56
C LEU A 6 -49.22 11.87 -49.95
N ALA A 7 -48.82 10.59 -49.97
CA ALA A 7 -47.59 10.10 -49.35
C ALA A 7 -46.57 9.67 -50.42
N VAL A 8 -45.41 10.31 -50.43
CA VAL A 8 -44.12 9.78 -50.95
C VAL A 8 -43.01 10.46 -50.16
N GLY A 9 -42.00 9.71 -49.68
CA GLY A 9 -40.77 10.35 -49.13
C GLY A 9 -40.12 9.74 -47.88
N CYS A 10 -40.50 8.54 -47.42
CA CYS A 10 -39.80 7.89 -46.31
C CYS A 10 -38.85 6.79 -46.83
N LEU A 11 -37.70 7.17 -47.40
CA LEU A 11 -36.74 6.22 -48.00
C LEU A 11 -35.25 6.64 -47.96
N VAL A 12 -34.86 7.57 -47.08
CA VAL A 12 -33.44 7.83 -46.73
C VAL A 12 -33.33 8.18 -45.24
N PHE A 13 -33.30 7.20 -44.34
CA PHE A 13 -32.76 7.32 -42.97
C PHE A 13 -32.53 5.92 -42.37
N LEU A 14 -31.76 5.11 -43.09
CA LEU A 14 -31.24 3.82 -42.61
C LEU A 14 -29.83 3.56 -43.15
N GLU A 15 -29.07 4.65 -43.35
CA GLU A 15 -27.61 4.59 -43.38
C GLU A 15 -27.12 4.26 -41.96
N LEU A 16 -26.94 2.96 -41.73
CA LEU A 16 -25.65 2.43 -41.27
C LEU A 16 -24.85 3.36 -40.35
N CYS A 17 -25.10 3.27 -39.04
CA CYS A 17 -24.05 3.48 -38.04
C CYS A 17 -22.99 2.38 -38.20
N LEU A 18 -22.20 2.46 -39.26
CA LEU A 18 -20.94 1.74 -39.42
C LEU A 18 -19.95 2.33 -38.43
N VAL A 19 -19.98 1.83 -37.19
CA VAL A 19 -18.88 2.06 -36.25
C VAL A 19 -17.61 1.52 -36.92
N SER A 20 -16.70 2.41 -37.26
CA SER A 20 -15.42 2.05 -37.84
C SER A 20 -14.61 1.30 -36.78
N ALA A 21 -14.40 0.00 -36.99
CA ALA A 21 -13.54 -0.83 -36.14
C ALA A 21 -12.04 -0.48 -36.24
N GLN A 22 -11.71 0.69 -36.76
CA GLN A 22 -10.35 1.18 -36.99
C GLN A 22 -9.75 1.64 -35.66
N LEU A 23 -8.61 1.04 -35.31
CA LEU A 23 -7.78 1.56 -34.24
C LEU A 23 -6.83 2.56 -34.91
N ASP A 24 -6.97 3.86 -34.63
CA ASP A 24 -6.08 4.89 -35.16
C ASP A 24 -4.74 4.87 -34.43
N LEU A 25 -3.97 3.81 -34.69
CA LEU A 25 -2.72 3.50 -33.99
C LEU A 25 -1.62 4.51 -34.37
N PRO A 26 -1.03 5.20 -33.38
CA PRO A 26 0.10 6.09 -33.65
C PRO A 26 1.36 5.28 -33.99
N PRO A 27 2.29 5.83 -34.80
CA PRO A 27 3.60 5.23 -34.98
C PRO A 27 4.39 5.27 -33.67
N VAL A 28 5.21 4.25 -33.39
CA VAL A 28 6.09 4.26 -32.21
C VAL A 28 7.03 5.46 -32.31
N GLN A 29 6.82 6.45 -31.43
CA GLN A 29 7.70 7.63 -31.41
C GLN A 29 9.02 7.24 -30.75
N ASN A 30 10.12 7.50 -31.45
CA ASN A 30 11.41 7.60 -30.78
C ASN A 30 11.40 8.88 -29.95
N PRO A 31 11.74 8.83 -28.64
CA PRO A 31 12.12 10.06 -27.96
C PRO A 31 13.25 10.65 -28.81
N ALA A 32 13.05 11.87 -29.30
CA ALA A 32 14.13 12.61 -29.96
C ALA A 32 15.25 12.65 -28.94
N SER A 33 16.38 11.98 -29.22
CA SER A 33 17.46 11.84 -28.27
C SER A 33 17.89 13.25 -27.87
N PRO A 34 17.65 13.70 -26.62
CA PRO A 34 18.42 14.80 -26.12
C PRO A 34 19.84 14.23 -26.15
N GLN A 35 20.74 14.81 -26.95
CA GLN A 35 22.14 14.61 -26.60
C GLN A 35 22.25 15.16 -25.17
N PRO A 36 22.63 14.34 -24.17
CA PRO A 36 22.96 14.91 -22.89
C PRO A 36 24.03 15.96 -23.16
N GLU A 37 23.88 17.17 -22.62
CA GLU A 37 25.02 18.08 -22.56
C GLU A 37 26.07 17.38 -21.69
N ILE A 38 27.07 16.78 -22.36
CA ILE A 38 28.10 16.02 -21.67
C ILE A 38 29.05 17.04 -21.05
N TYR A 39 28.78 17.40 -19.79
CA TYR A 39 29.72 18.13 -18.96
C TYR A 39 30.90 17.22 -18.58
N TYR A 40 31.77 16.97 -19.57
CA TYR A 40 33.12 16.48 -19.34
C TYR A 40 33.90 17.57 -18.61
N ASN A 41 34.15 17.36 -17.32
CA ASN A 41 35.49 17.35 -16.70
C ASN A 41 35.36 17.39 -15.17
N GLY A 42 35.82 16.32 -14.50
CA GLY A 42 35.71 16.21 -13.04
C GLY A 42 36.60 15.13 -12.41
N TYR A 43 37.69 14.73 -13.06
CA TYR A 43 38.68 13.89 -12.39
C TYR A 43 39.41 14.71 -11.33
N THR A 44 39.30 14.27 -10.07
CA THR A 44 39.83 14.84 -8.81
C THR A 44 38.99 15.97 -8.15
N PRO A 45 38.51 15.77 -6.90
CA PRO A 45 37.94 16.84 -6.09
C PRO A 45 39.08 17.72 -5.54
N THR A 46 38.96 19.04 -5.68
CA THR A 46 40.09 19.97 -5.40
C THR A 46 39.71 21.24 -4.64
N THR A 47 38.43 21.43 -4.26
CA THR A 47 38.00 22.67 -3.59
C THR A 47 37.18 22.47 -2.30
N PRO A 48 37.39 23.26 -1.24
CA PRO A 48 36.55 23.27 -0.04
C PRO A 48 35.06 23.59 -0.31
N ALA A 49 34.76 24.26 -1.43
CA ALA A 49 33.40 24.55 -1.86
C ALA A 49 32.62 23.26 -2.21
N GLN A 50 33.26 22.25 -2.80
CA GLN A 50 32.64 20.94 -3.08
C GLN A 50 32.26 20.23 -1.77
N ILE A 51 33.17 20.20 -0.78
CA ILE A 51 32.93 19.61 0.54
C ILE A 51 31.77 20.30 1.28
N THR A 52 31.59 21.61 1.06
CA THR A 52 30.47 22.37 1.63
C THR A 52 29.16 22.07 0.90
N ALA A 53 29.20 21.90 -0.42
CA ALA A 53 28.05 21.46 -1.21
C ALA A 53 27.60 20.04 -0.84
N ASP A 54 28.52 19.12 -0.52
CA ASP A 54 28.19 17.76 -0.05
C ASP A 54 27.47 17.76 1.29
N ARG A 55 27.84 18.67 2.21
CA ARG A 55 27.16 18.83 3.51
C ARG A 55 25.76 19.44 3.36
N ASP A 56 25.59 20.37 2.42
CA ASP A 56 24.30 20.93 2.00
C ASP A 56 23.48 19.93 1.13
N ARG A 57 24.09 18.81 0.72
CA ARG A 57 23.47 17.74 -0.09
C ARG A 57 23.00 16.56 0.76
N SER A 58 23.78 16.15 1.77
CA SER A 58 23.32 15.21 2.80
C SER A 58 22.17 15.78 3.64
N GLN A 59 22.10 17.11 3.79
CA GLN A 59 20.92 17.77 4.33
C GLN A 59 19.74 17.77 3.34
N ARG A 60 19.96 18.07 2.05
CA ARG A 60 18.88 18.12 1.03
C ARG A 60 18.25 16.79 0.65
N TYR A 61 19.00 15.70 0.67
CA TYR A 61 18.53 14.39 0.19
C TYR A 61 18.57 13.30 1.27
N GLY A 62 18.94 13.67 2.51
CA GLY A 62 19.34 12.75 3.56
C GLY A 62 20.75 12.18 3.31
N PRO A 63 21.42 11.68 4.36
CA PRO A 63 22.49 10.71 4.12
C PRO A 63 21.88 9.47 3.43
N PRO A 64 22.57 8.85 2.46
CA PRO A 64 22.21 7.49 2.05
C PRO A 64 22.34 6.59 3.29
N TYR A 65 21.22 6.06 3.78
CA TYR A 65 21.04 5.65 5.19
C TYR A 65 22.24 4.88 5.74
N THR A 66 22.97 5.50 6.67
CA THR A 66 24.23 4.97 7.21
C THR A 66 23.99 4.10 8.42
N ALA A 67 24.42 2.84 8.33
CA ALA A 67 24.96 2.15 9.49
C ALA A 67 26.32 2.78 9.84
N ASP A 68 26.31 3.72 10.79
CA ASP A 68 27.52 4.35 11.32
C ASP A 68 27.70 3.92 12.79
N SER A 69 28.36 2.78 12.98
CA SER A 69 28.86 2.34 14.29
C SER A 69 30.07 1.40 14.12
N GLY A 70 31.25 2.01 14.05
CA GLY A 70 32.51 1.26 14.08
C GLY A 70 32.74 0.61 15.44
N GLY A 71 32.72 -0.73 15.47
CA GLY A 71 33.49 -1.57 16.40
C GLY A 71 33.31 -1.39 17.91
N GLU A 72 32.28 -2.03 18.48
CA GLU A 72 32.43 -2.94 19.64
C GLU A 72 31.30 -4.00 19.63
N PRO A 73 31.53 -5.23 20.12
CA PRO A 73 30.56 -6.32 19.97
C PRO A 73 29.62 -6.44 21.18
N LEU A 74 28.41 -5.86 21.14
CA LEU A 74 27.32 -6.18 22.08
C LEU A 74 25.93 -5.68 21.61
N GLY A 75 24.99 -6.61 21.43
CA GLY A 75 23.55 -6.38 21.63
C GLY A 75 22.76 -5.49 20.65
N SER A 76 22.09 -6.13 19.68
CA SER A 76 20.82 -5.66 19.09
C SER A 76 20.77 -4.19 18.62
N ALA A 77 21.62 -3.83 17.65
CA ALA A 77 21.42 -2.63 16.84
C ALA A 77 20.51 -2.97 15.65
N ASP A 78 19.26 -2.51 15.68
CA ASP A 78 18.31 -2.66 14.58
C ASP A 78 18.49 -1.53 13.54
N ASP A 79 18.69 -1.91 12.29
CA ASP A 79 19.25 -1.12 11.17
C ASP A 79 18.35 -0.02 10.56
N GLY A 80 17.03 -0.15 10.66
CA GLY A 80 16.08 0.74 9.95
C GLY A 80 14.87 0.02 9.35
N LEU A 81 14.93 -1.32 9.26
CA LEU A 81 13.83 -2.18 8.80
C LEU A 81 12.52 -2.02 9.59
N ASP A 82 12.57 -1.49 10.81
CA ASP A 82 11.36 -1.15 11.59
C ASP A 82 10.48 -0.09 10.90
N ASP A 83 11.06 0.75 10.02
CA ASP A 83 10.34 1.75 9.22
C ASP A 83 9.95 1.26 7.81
N PHE A 84 10.73 0.35 7.24
CA PHE A 84 10.52 -0.33 5.97
C PHE A 84 10.44 -1.85 6.19
N ARG A 85 9.21 -2.39 6.26
CA ARG A 85 8.96 -3.84 6.22
C ARG A 85 9.75 -4.46 5.05
N TYR A 86 10.37 -5.63 5.28
CA TYR A 86 11.36 -6.28 4.41
C TYR A 86 11.09 -6.16 2.92
N GLY A 87 12.14 -5.89 2.14
CA GLY A 87 12.15 -5.94 0.69
C GLY A 87 11.34 -4.83 -0.01
N GLN A 88 11.95 -4.20 -1.01
CA GLN A 88 11.17 -3.57 -2.08
C GLN A 88 11.81 -3.87 -3.43
N THR A 89 11.01 -4.43 -4.33
CA THR A 89 11.44 -4.59 -5.72
C THR A 89 11.72 -3.22 -6.33
N TYR A 90 12.70 -3.15 -7.22
CA TYR A 90 13.01 -1.90 -7.92
C TYR A 90 11.78 -1.36 -8.70
N ASP A 91 11.03 -2.25 -9.37
CA ASP A 91 9.81 -1.89 -10.08
C ASP A 91 8.71 -1.29 -9.18
N GLU A 92 8.56 -1.77 -7.93
CA GLU A 92 7.66 -1.15 -6.94
C GLU A 92 8.07 0.28 -6.61
N ARG A 93 9.38 0.53 -6.40
CA ARG A 93 9.89 1.87 -6.12
C ARG A 93 9.59 2.81 -7.29
N MET A 94 9.95 2.41 -8.51
CA MET A 94 9.79 3.24 -9.71
C MET A 94 8.32 3.50 -10.07
N ARG A 95 7.42 2.51 -9.96
CA ARG A 95 6.00 2.67 -10.31
C ARG A 95 5.25 3.61 -9.35
N LEU A 96 5.70 3.70 -8.10
CA LEU A 96 5.14 4.61 -7.10
C LEU A 96 5.71 6.03 -7.18
N GLY A 97 6.55 6.32 -8.18
CA GLY A 97 7.11 7.65 -8.37
C GLY A 97 8.30 7.98 -7.48
N TYR A 98 9.13 7.00 -7.09
CA TYR A 98 10.53 7.28 -6.74
C TYR A 98 11.25 7.84 -7.97
N ALA A 99 11.07 9.12 -8.26
CA ALA A 99 12.10 9.90 -8.92
C ALA A 99 13.23 10.08 -7.91
N TYR A 100 14.46 9.67 -8.25
CA TYR A 100 15.59 10.31 -7.60
C TYR A 100 15.52 11.79 -7.99
N PRO A 101 15.61 12.71 -7.03
CA PRO A 101 15.36 14.11 -7.30
C PRO A 101 16.37 14.66 -8.30
N THR A 102 15.85 15.27 -9.36
CA THR A 102 16.66 15.92 -10.39
C THR A 102 17.55 17.01 -9.77
N PRO A 103 18.80 17.20 -10.25
CA PRO A 103 19.62 18.31 -9.82
C PRO A 103 18.95 19.62 -10.23
N ARG A 104 19.03 20.65 -9.38
CA ARG A 104 18.65 22.00 -9.80
C ARG A 104 19.56 22.45 -10.94
N LEU A 105 18.97 22.90 -12.04
CA LEU A 105 19.61 23.89 -12.89
C LEU A 105 19.77 25.19 -12.07
N ASN A 106 21.00 25.49 -11.66
CA ASN A 106 21.33 26.78 -11.06
C ASN A 106 21.27 27.85 -12.15
N PHE A 107 20.12 28.50 -12.31
CA PHE A 107 20.09 29.81 -12.92
C PHE A 107 20.76 30.81 -11.97
N SER A 108 22.03 31.11 -12.24
CA SER A 108 22.73 32.22 -11.62
C SER A 108 21.96 33.50 -11.86
N HIS A 109 21.99 34.40 -10.86
CA HIS A 109 21.17 35.60 -10.84
C HIS A 109 21.80 36.72 -11.68
N ASP A 110 21.98 36.46 -12.98
CA ASP A 110 22.45 37.44 -13.95
C ASP A 110 21.29 37.93 -14.82
N ARG A 111 21.20 39.26 -14.95
CA ARG A 111 20.18 39.94 -15.75
C ARG A 111 20.46 39.73 -17.24
N ALA A 112 19.77 38.78 -17.85
CA ALA A 112 19.63 38.66 -19.30
C ALA A 112 18.14 38.64 -19.68
N GLU A 113 17.80 39.33 -20.77
CA GLU A 113 16.44 39.71 -21.11
C GLU A 113 15.61 38.54 -21.66
N SER A 114 14.36 38.41 -21.19
CA SER A 114 13.38 37.54 -21.85
C SER A 114 12.90 38.21 -23.14
N PRO A 115 12.93 37.55 -24.32
CA PRO A 115 12.53 38.15 -25.58
C PRO A 115 11.00 38.29 -25.77
N PHE A 116 10.20 38.01 -24.74
CA PHE A 116 8.73 38.03 -24.81
C PHE A 116 8.05 38.85 -23.70
N SER A 117 8.34 40.15 -23.69
CA SER A 117 7.49 41.15 -23.02
C SER A 117 7.57 42.49 -23.74
N GLY A 118 6.56 42.83 -24.54
CA GLY A 118 6.46 44.12 -25.20
C GLY A 118 6.12 45.23 -24.20
N ASP A 119 7.07 46.13 -23.97
CA ASP A 119 6.96 47.20 -22.97
C ASP A 119 6.12 48.39 -23.47
N ARG A 120 5.20 48.86 -22.62
CA ARG A 120 4.59 50.20 -22.65
C ARG A 120 4.26 50.64 -21.22
N GLY A 121 5.29 50.99 -20.46
CA GLY A 121 5.12 51.52 -19.10
C GLY A 121 4.40 52.87 -19.02
N TYR A 122 3.91 53.17 -17.81
CA TYR A 122 3.74 54.53 -17.28
C TYR A 122 3.99 54.50 -15.77
N THR A 123 4.60 55.55 -15.24
CA THR A 123 5.15 55.65 -13.87
C THR A 123 4.25 56.36 -12.85
N ASN A 124 4.60 56.24 -11.57
CA ASN A 124 3.97 56.80 -10.35
C ASN A 124 2.74 56.00 -9.86
N GLY A 125 2.48 55.82 -8.55
CA GLY A 125 3.19 56.28 -7.36
C GLY A 125 2.21 56.80 -6.29
N GLY A 126 2.37 56.42 -5.02
CA GLY A 126 1.59 57.00 -3.90
C GLY A 126 0.78 56.01 -3.06
N ALA A 127 0.50 56.41 -1.81
CA ALA A 127 -0.03 55.57 -0.73
C ALA A 127 -1.55 55.69 -0.49
N GLU A 128 -2.04 54.83 0.41
CA GLU A 128 -3.20 54.99 1.33
C GLU A 128 -4.66 54.65 0.92
N ARG A 129 -5.29 53.89 1.83
CA ARG A 129 -6.72 53.82 2.27
C ARG A 129 -7.83 53.14 1.44
N TYR A 130 -8.49 52.20 2.14
CA TYR A 130 -9.93 51.89 2.23
C TYR A 130 -10.92 52.32 1.12
N ALA A 131 -11.65 51.34 0.57
CA ALA A 131 -13.13 51.38 0.51
C ALA A 131 -13.75 49.97 0.28
N ASN A 132 -14.86 49.69 0.96
CA ASN A 132 -15.80 48.60 0.64
C ASN A 132 -16.71 48.99 -0.55
N HIS A 133 -17.35 47.98 -1.18
CA HIS A 133 -18.74 47.90 -1.72
C HIS A 133 -18.75 46.67 -2.69
N ASN A 134 -19.39 45.51 -2.50
CA ASN A 134 -20.54 44.99 -1.73
C ASN A 134 -21.86 44.85 -2.53
N TYR A 135 -22.56 43.73 -2.28
CA TYR A 135 -23.85 43.24 -2.81
C TYR A 135 -23.94 42.69 -4.26
N GLY A 136 -24.76 41.65 -4.52
CA GLY A 136 -25.70 41.01 -3.58
C GLY A 136 -26.26 39.63 -3.96
N THR A 137 -26.90 39.04 -2.96
CA THR A 137 -27.60 37.74 -2.93
C THR A 137 -29.09 37.89 -3.26
N THR A 138 -29.79 36.76 -3.47
CA THR A 138 -31.23 36.66 -3.21
C THR A 138 -31.57 35.38 -2.42
N ASP A 139 -31.97 35.59 -1.16
CA ASP A 139 -32.47 34.56 -0.24
C ASP A 139 -33.95 34.19 -0.49
N ARG A 140 -34.43 33.09 0.11
CA ARG A 140 -35.42 33.19 1.21
C ARG A 140 -35.72 31.90 2.01
N TYR A 141 -35.48 31.97 3.34
CA TYR A 141 -36.24 31.47 4.54
C TYR A 141 -37.20 30.25 4.40
N GLY A 142 -37.46 29.37 5.39
CA GLY A 142 -37.25 29.30 6.86
C GLY A 142 -38.31 28.33 7.48
N THR A 143 -38.39 27.93 8.76
CA THR A 143 -37.54 28.04 9.98
C THR A 143 -38.18 27.18 11.11
N GLN A 144 -37.41 26.37 11.86
CA GLN A 144 -37.77 25.67 13.14
C GLN A 144 -38.84 24.53 13.03
N ASP A 145 -38.90 23.48 13.88
CA ASP A 145 -38.67 23.43 15.34
C ASP A 145 -38.27 22.02 15.91
N ARG A 146 -38.15 21.90 17.25
CA ARG A 146 -37.62 20.75 18.04
C ARG A 146 -38.62 19.59 18.36
N PHE A 147 -38.11 18.36 18.60
CA PHE A 147 -38.15 17.58 19.88
C PHE A 147 -38.16 16.01 19.78
N ASN A 148 -37.21 15.39 20.49
CA ASN A 148 -37.19 14.12 21.27
C ASN A 148 -38.01 12.83 20.97
N ASN A 149 -37.28 11.71 21.10
CA ASN A 149 -37.57 10.41 21.77
C ASN A 149 -38.41 9.27 21.11
N TYR A 150 -37.77 8.08 21.13
CA TYR A 150 -38.25 6.68 21.10
C TYR A 150 -39.36 6.36 22.16
N PRO A 151 -40.03 5.16 22.22
CA PRO A 151 -39.62 3.82 21.71
C PRO A 151 -40.73 2.84 21.20
N LEU A 152 -40.33 1.57 20.97
CA LEU A 152 -41.14 0.31 20.82
C LEU A 152 -41.99 0.13 19.53
N ASN A 153 -42.36 -1.05 19.05
CA ASN A 153 -41.92 -2.47 19.01
C ASN A 153 -43.19 -3.37 18.85
N ASP A 154 -43.09 -4.42 18.02
CA ASP A 154 -43.98 -5.59 17.87
C ASP A 154 -45.42 -5.49 17.28
N ASN A 155 -45.58 -6.25 16.18
CA ASN A 155 -46.57 -7.29 15.88
C ASN A 155 -48.05 -7.02 15.50
N ASP A 156 -48.34 -7.51 14.28
CA ASP A 156 -49.39 -8.46 13.89
C ASP A 156 -50.83 -8.03 13.56
N LEU A 157 -51.19 -8.38 12.30
CA LEU A 157 -52.45 -9.02 11.86
C LEU A 157 -53.75 -8.17 12.01
N ASN A 158 -54.75 -8.23 11.12
CA ASN A 158 -55.15 -9.33 10.24
C ASN A 158 -56.18 -8.89 9.17
N ASN A 159 -56.52 -9.81 8.24
CA ASN A 159 -57.84 -9.94 7.56
C ASN A 159 -58.27 -8.91 6.46
N ASN A 160 -58.95 -9.29 5.36
CA ASN A 160 -59.41 -10.64 4.96
C ASN A 160 -59.83 -10.86 3.48
N ASN A 161 -59.95 -12.16 3.15
CA ASN A 161 -60.96 -12.85 2.30
C ASN A 161 -60.73 -13.21 0.80
N ASN A 162 -60.46 -14.53 0.63
CA ASN A 162 -61.20 -15.56 -0.16
C ASN A 162 -61.16 -15.55 -1.71
N ASN A 163 -61.01 -16.68 -2.44
CA ASN A 163 -60.91 -18.15 -2.15
C ASN A 163 -59.81 -18.75 -3.09
N GLY A 164 -59.32 -20.01 -3.09
CA GLY A 164 -59.82 -21.36 -2.73
C GLY A 164 -59.69 -22.28 -3.98
N ARG A 165 -59.25 -23.56 -3.99
CA ARG A 165 -59.08 -24.64 -2.97
C ARG A 165 -57.99 -25.68 -3.37
N ASN A 166 -57.41 -26.36 -2.37
CA ASN A 166 -56.97 -27.78 -2.20
C ASN A 166 -56.90 -28.80 -3.39
N ALA A 167 -56.04 -29.84 -3.37
CA ALA A 167 -54.95 -30.28 -2.45
C ALA A 167 -54.13 -31.49 -3.00
N GLY A 168 -52.97 -31.81 -2.39
CA GLY A 168 -52.36 -33.17 -2.36
C GLY A 168 -50.90 -33.33 -2.82
N GLY A 169 -50.01 -33.87 -1.98
CA GLY A 169 -48.65 -34.37 -2.32
C GLY A 169 -48.54 -35.90 -2.13
N PRO A 170 -47.37 -36.52 -1.79
CA PRO A 170 -45.98 -36.01 -1.74
C PRO A 170 -44.88 -36.99 -2.30
N TYR A 171 -43.59 -36.58 -2.25
CA TYR A 171 -42.28 -37.30 -2.39
C TYR A 171 -42.14 -38.73 -3.01
N THR A 172 -41.23 -38.91 -4.00
CA THR A 172 -39.93 -39.66 -3.96
C THR A 172 -39.42 -40.22 -5.33
N THR A 173 -38.08 -40.21 -5.51
CA THR A 173 -37.19 -41.15 -6.27
C THR A 173 -37.21 -41.34 -7.81
N SER A 174 -36.00 -41.20 -8.38
CA SER A 174 -35.32 -42.00 -9.44
C SER A 174 -35.90 -42.21 -10.86
N ASN A 175 -35.12 -41.83 -11.90
CA ASN A 175 -34.28 -42.68 -12.81
C ASN A 175 -34.86 -44.03 -13.34
N PRO A 176 -34.24 -44.73 -14.33
CA PRO A 176 -33.58 -44.35 -15.60
C PRO A 176 -34.15 -45.14 -16.82
N TYR A 177 -33.71 -44.89 -18.07
CA TYR A 177 -32.91 -45.86 -18.89
C TYR A 177 -32.71 -45.47 -20.38
N ASN A 178 -31.49 -45.76 -20.85
CA ASN A 178 -30.99 -45.90 -22.23
C ASN A 178 -31.57 -47.19 -22.90
N PRO A 179 -31.18 -47.69 -24.11
CA PRO A 179 -30.21 -47.19 -25.11
C PRO A 179 -30.63 -47.35 -26.62
N ASN A 180 -29.75 -46.94 -27.56
CA ASN A 180 -29.25 -47.71 -28.73
C ASN A 180 -28.88 -46.86 -29.99
N GLU A 181 -27.57 -46.69 -30.19
CA GLU A 181 -26.74 -46.92 -31.40
C GLU A 181 -27.36 -47.48 -32.73
N PRO A 182 -26.63 -47.51 -33.89
CA PRO A 182 -25.61 -46.58 -34.44
C PRO A 182 -25.52 -46.54 -36.02
N TYR A 183 -24.43 -45.94 -36.56
CA TYR A 183 -23.74 -46.20 -37.86
C TYR A 183 -24.32 -45.81 -39.26
N SER A 184 -23.52 -45.01 -39.99
CA SER A 184 -23.09 -45.14 -41.40
C SER A 184 -24.07 -45.11 -42.61
N GLY A 185 -23.71 -44.33 -43.64
CA GLY A 185 -23.55 -44.95 -44.98
C GLY A 185 -23.94 -44.23 -46.30
N ASN A 186 -23.24 -43.16 -46.68
CA ASN A 186 -22.85 -42.83 -48.09
C ASN A 186 -23.99 -42.70 -49.17
N PRO A 187 -23.76 -42.57 -50.51
CA PRO A 187 -24.46 -41.51 -51.27
C PRO A 187 -25.18 -41.98 -52.56
N ASN A 188 -25.71 -41.02 -53.32
CA ASN A 188 -26.11 -41.10 -54.73
C ASN A 188 -27.16 -42.16 -55.13
N ALA A 189 -28.37 -41.68 -55.42
CA ALA A 189 -29.27 -42.30 -56.39
C ALA A 189 -29.79 -41.21 -57.36
N GLU A 190 -29.65 -41.44 -58.67
CA GLU A 190 -29.98 -40.47 -59.72
C GLU A 190 -31.45 -40.56 -60.19
N PHE A 191 -31.95 -39.43 -60.68
CA PHE A 191 -32.94 -39.23 -61.76
C PHE A 191 -33.85 -40.39 -62.23
N VAL A 192 -35.17 -40.19 -62.08
CA VAL A 192 -36.19 -40.04 -63.15
C VAL A 192 -37.35 -39.22 -62.54
N GLY A 193 -38.03 -38.24 -63.15
CA GLY A 193 -37.97 -37.69 -64.50
C GLY A 193 -39.35 -37.66 -65.20
N ASN A 194 -40.21 -36.66 -64.96
CA ASN A 194 -41.17 -36.21 -65.99
C ASN A 194 -41.76 -34.80 -65.79
N ARG A 195 -42.37 -34.27 -66.86
CA ARG A 195 -42.63 -32.84 -67.13
C ARG A 195 -44.07 -32.37 -66.89
N ASN A 196 -44.18 -31.06 -66.60
CA ASN A 196 -45.36 -30.18 -66.76
C ASN A 196 -46.55 -30.49 -65.82
N ARG A 197 -47.34 -29.52 -65.33
CA ARG A 197 -47.65 -28.17 -65.84
C ARG A 197 -48.15 -27.27 -64.68
N PHE A 198 -48.13 -25.95 -64.89
CA PHE A 198 -48.57 -24.86 -63.99
C PHE A 198 -47.59 -24.43 -62.89
N GLU A 199 -46.81 -23.42 -63.21
CA GLU A 199 -46.30 -22.45 -62.24
C GLU A 199 -47.45 -21.78 -61.49
N ASN A 200 -47.25 -21.51 -60.21
CA ASN A 200 -48.11 -20.64 -59.42
C ASN A 200 -47.43 -19.26 -59.33
N PRO A 201 -47.93 -18.20 -59.98
CA PRO A 201 -47.22 -16.92 -60.12
C PRO A 201 -47.23 -16.04 -58.85
N PHE A 202 -47.55 -16.60 -57.68
CA PHE A 202 -47.67 -15.88 -56.41
C PHE A 202 -46.88 -16.53 -55.27
N LEU A 203 -45.55 -16.60 -55.41
CA LEU A 203 -44.62 -16.80 -54.29
C LEU A 203 -43.67 -15.60 -54.16
N PRO A 204 -43.92 -14.66 -53.23
CA PRO A 204 -43.02 -13.52 -53.02
C PRO A 204 -41.80 -13.90 -52.13
N ASN A 205 -40.60 -13.69 -52.67
CA ASN A 205 -39.37 -13.36 -51.93
C ASN A 205 -38.84 -14.33 -50.82
N GLN A 206 -38.74 -15.64 -51.07
CA GLN A 206 -37.87 -16.48 -50.20
C GLN A 206 -36.37 -16.25 -50.46
N ASP A 207 -35.94 -16.04 -51.71
CA ASP A 207 -34.53 -15.76 -52.03
C ASP A 207 -34.03 -14.41 -51.49
N ARG A 208 -34.91 -13.41 -51.34
CA ARG A 208 -34.51 -12.07 -50.88
C ARG A 208 -34.17 -12.05 -49.39
N PHE A 209 -34.82 -12.89 -48.58
CA PHE A 209 -34.45 -13.10 -47.18
C PHE A 209 -33.11 -13.84 -47.05
N ASN A 210 -32.87 -14.83 -47.91
CA ASN A 210 -31.63 -15.61 -47.92
C ASN A 210 -30.42 -14.78 -48.42
N LEU A 211 -30.65 -13.90 -49.40
CA LEU A 211 -29.67 -12.91 -49.86
C LEU A 211 -29.37 -11.85 -48.79
N ASN A 212 -30.38 -11.33 -48.08
CA ASN A 212 -30.15 -10.41 -46.96
C ASN A 212 -29.37 -11.06 -45.82
N ASN A 213 -29.70 -12.31 -45.44
CA ASN A 213 -28.91 -13.05 -44.44
C ASN A 213 -27.47 -13.28 -44.90
N ARG A 214 -27.24 -13.76 -46.14
CA ARG A 214 -25.89 -13.90 -46.70
C ARG A 214 -25.14 -12.57 -46.84
N TYR A 215 -25.84 -11.46 -47.05
CA TYR A 215 -25.24 -10.12 -47.13
C TYR A 215 -24.84 -9.62 -45.73
N LEU A 216 -25.72 -9.76 -44.73
CA LEU A 216 -25.43 -9.47 -43.32
C LEU A 216 -24.31 -10.35 -42.77
N GLU A 217 -24.29 -11.64 -43.11
CA GLU A 217 -23.25 -12.60 -42.75
C GLU A 217 -21.92 -12.29 -43.44
N ARG A 218 -21.95 -11.88 -44.72
CA ARG A 218 -20.77 -11.38 -45.43
C ARG A 218 -20.28 -10.04 -44.89
N GLN A 219 -21.16 -9.16 -44.42
CA GLN A 219 -20.81 -7.92 -43.73
C GLN A 219 -20.18 -8.19 -42.36
N ARG A 220 -20.75 -9.09 -41.55
CA ARG A 220 -20.13 -9.57 -40.29
C ARG A 220 -18.75 -10.15 -40.56
N PHE A 221 -18.62 -11.07 -41.50
CA PHE A 221 -17.32 -11.65 -41.88
C PHE A 221 -16.31 -10.63 -42.48
N GLN A 222 -16.78 -9.48 -42.97
CA GLN A 222 -15.91 -8.36 -43.35
C GLN A 222 -15.54 -7.48 -42.14
N GLN A 223 -16.47 -7.24 -41.21
CA GLN A 223 -16.22 -6.54 -39.94
C GLN A 223 -15.27 -7.35 -39.05
N ASP A 224 -15.50 -8.66 -38.88
CA ASP A 224 -14.64 -9.58 -38.15
C ASP A 224 -13.23 -9.58 -38.74
N ARG A 225 -13.08 -9.66 -40.08
CA ARG A 225 -11.75 -9.57 -40.71
C ARG A 225 -11.08 -8.20 -40.52
N ARG A 226 -11.83 -7.10 -40.56
CA ARG A 226 -11.29 -5.77 -40.24
C ARG A 226 -10.82 -5.71 -38.79
N TYR A 227 -11.66 -6.14 -37.85
CA TYR A 227 -11.33 -6.21 -36.43
C TYR A 227 -10.07 -7.06 -36.17
N GLN A 228 -9.95 -8.24 -36.79
CA GLN A 228 -8.74 -9.08 -36.68
C GLN A 228 -7.49 -8.39 -37.27
N MET A 229 -7.61 -7.67 -38.39
CA MET A 229 -6.48 -6.89 -38.94
C MET A 229 -6.06 -5.75 -38.00
N GLU A 230 -7.00 -5.03 -37.39
CA GLU A 230 -6.69 -3.96 -36.44
C GLU A 230 -6.12 -4.49 -35.11
N LEU A 231 -6.64 -5.63 -34.61
CA LEU A 231 -6.02 -6.35 -33.49
C LEU A 231 -4.59 -6.79 -33.79
N GLU A 232 -4.29 -7.25 -35.00
CA GLU A 232 -2.94 -7.68 -35.37
C GLU A 232 -1.98 -6.48 -35.47
N LYS A 233 -2.43 -5.33 -35.97
CA LYS A 233 -1.64 -4.09 -35.88
C LYS A 233 -1.39 -3.68 -34.42
N LEU A 234 -2.41 -3.77 -33.55
CA LEU A 234 -2.26 -3.48 -32.12
C LEU A 234 -1.27 -4.44 -31.45
N ARG A 235 -1.31 -5.74 -31.78
CA ARG A 235 -0.35 -6.75 -31.30
C ARG A 235 1.07 -6.37 -31.70
N ASN A 236 1.30 -5.99 -32.96
CA ASN A 236 2.61 -5.56 -33.45
C ASN A 236 3.10 -4.29 -32.71
N LEU A 237 2.24 -3.27 -32.54
CA LEU A 237 2.56 -2.06 -31.77
C LEU A 237 2.96 -2.38 -30.32
N LEU A 238 2.21 -3.26 -29.66
CA LEU A 238 2.47 -3.67 -28.28
C LEU A 238 3.74 -4.52 -28.14
N VAL A 239 4.10 -5.32 -29.14
CA VAL A 239 5.37 -6.07 -29.18
C VAL A 239 6.56 -5.14 -29.41
N GLU A 240 6.46 -4.17 -30.34
CA GLU A 240 7.51 -3.16 -30.56
C GLU A 240 7.71 -2.31 -29.29
N THR A 241 6.62 -1.93 -28.63
CA THR A 241 6.65 -1.21 -27.35
C THR A 241 7.25 -2.06 -26.22
N ASP A 242 6.96 -3.37 -26.15
CA ASP A 242 7.55 -4.29 -25.15
C ASP A 242 9.08 -4.41 -25.31
N GLN A 243 9.56 -4.53 -26.55
CA GLN A 243 10.99 -4.62 -26.85
C GLN A 243 11.71 -3.34 -26.43
N LYS A 244 11.19 -2.19 -26.88
CA LYS A 244 11.78 -0.88 -26.57
C LYS A 244 11.68 -0.53 -25.10
N GLY A 245 10.53 -0.79 -24.48
CA GLY A 245 10.34 -0.60 -23.04
C GLY A 245 11.25 -1.49 -22.20
N SER A 246 11.51 -2.75 -22.62
CA SER A 246 12.52 -3.58 -21.96
C SER A 246 13.92 -3.00 -22.10
N LEU A 247 14.31 -2.42 -23.24
CA LEU A 247 15.63 -1.81 -23.44
C LEU A 247 15.82 -0.55 -22.58
N GLU A 248 14.86 0.38 -22.61
CA GLU A 248 14.90 1.60 -21.80
C GLU A 248 14.89 1.28 -20.29
N CYS A 249 14.11 0.27 -19.89
CA CYS A 249 14.10 -0.26 -18.53
C CYS A 249 15.45 -0.87 -18.14
N THR A 250 16.06 -1.71 -19.00
CA THR A 250 17.37 -2.32 -18.75
C THR A 250 18.45 -1.26 -18.53
N ALA A 251 18.48 -0.21 -19.37
CA ALA A 251 19.45 0.87 -19.27
C ALA A 251 19.30 1.67 -17.95
N ASN A 252 18.06 1.97 -17.58
CA ASN A 252 17.76 2.65 -16.31
C ASN A 252 18.08 1.79 -15.08
N VAL A 253 17.64 0.51 -15.05
CA VAL A 253 17.96 -0.42 -13.96
C VAL A 253 19.47 -0.58 -13.79
N ALA A 254 20.23 -0.70 -14.88
CA ALA A 254 21.68 -0.83 -14.81
C ALA A 254 22.37 0.41 -14.22
N ALA A 255 21.94 1.62 -14.59
CA ALA A 255 22.48 2.86 -14.02
C ALA A 255 22.12 2.99 -12.53
N GLN A 256 20.89 2.65 -12.15
CA GLN A 256 20.43 2.66 -10.76
C GLN A 256 21.16 1.63 -9.90
N TRP A 257 21.36 0.41 -10.41
CA TRP A 257 22.19 -0.61 -9.77
C TRP A 257 23.62 -0.12 -9.54
N ASN A 258 24.23 0.54 -10.54
CA ASN A 258 25.58 1.08 -10.43
C ASN A 258 25.66 2.17 -9.35
N PHE A 259 24.63 3.01 -9.20
CA PHE A 259 24.55 3.97 -8.10
C PHE A 259 24.37 3.28 -6.73
N GLU A 260 23.40 2.39 -6.59
CA GLU A 260 23.12 1.73 -5.30
C GLU A 260 24.26 0.81 -4.82
N THR A 261 25.07 0.27 -5.75
CA THR A 261 26.22 -0.60 -5.44
C THR A 261 27.58 0.11 -5.52
N ASN A 262 27.61 1.40 -5.86
CA ASN A 262 28.79 2.25 -5.82
C ASN A 262 28.35 3.71 -5.67
N VAL A 263 28.03 4.11 -4.44
CA VAL A 263 27.39 5.40 -4.14
C VAL A 263 28.38 6.56 -4.28
N ASN A 264 28.29 7.31 -5.38
CA ASN A 264 29.05 8.53 -5.64
C ASN A 264 28.31 9.46 -6.62
N ASP A 265 28.85 10.65 -6.86
CA ASP A 265 28.20 11.71 -7.64
C ASP A 265 28.09 11.41 -9.13
N PHE A 266 29.09 10.70 -9.66
CA PHE A 266 29.10 10.29 -11.06
C PHE A 266 28.02 9.24 -11.31
N THR A 267 27.99 8.16 -10.51
CA THR A 267 26.97 7.11 -10.63
C THR A 267 25.56 7.65 -10.33
N GLN A 268 25.41 8.59 -9.39
CA GLN A 268 24.11 9.25 -9.14
C GLN A 268 23.64 10.03 -10.37
N THR A 269 24.54 10.76 -11.03
CA THR A 269 24.22 11.57 -12.21
C THR A 269 23.85 10.69 -13.40
N GLU A 270 24.55 9.56 -13.62
CA GLU A 270 24.17 8.55 -14.61
C GLU A 270 22.79 7.95 -14.31
N ALA A 271 22.53 7.58 -13.06
CA ALA A 271 21.25 7.03 -12.60
C ALA A 271 20.07 8.00 -12.83
N LEU A 272 20.26 9.29 -12.51
CA LEU A 272 19.30 10.37 -12.75
C LEU A 272 19.00 10.57 -14.24
N ASN A 273 20.04 10.63 -15.07
CA ASN A 273 19.89 10.80 -16.52
C ASN A 273 19.16 9.61 -17.16
N ALA A 274 19.50 8.38 -16.76
CA ALA A 274 18.85 7.18 -17.27
C ALA A 274 17.38 7.08 -16.80
N GLN A 275 17.09 7.50 -15.58
CA GLN A 275 15.73 7.59 -15.04
C GLN A 275 14.88 8.62 -15.79
N GLN A 276 15.41 9.83 -16.04
CA GLN A 276 14.69 10.86 -16.81
C GLN A 276 14.32 10.34 -18.21
N ARG A 277 15.25 9.66 -18.88
CA ARG A 277 15.02 9.03 -20.20
C ARG A 277 13.93 7.96 -20.13
N TYR A 278 13.93 7.11 -19.11
CA TYR A 278 12.91 6.07 -18.93
C TYR A 278 11.51 6.65 -18.62
N VAL A 279 11.43 7.66 -17.76
CA VAL A 279 10.18 8.37 -17.44
C VAL A 279 9.60 9.06 -18.68
N GLU A 280 10.45 9.69 -19.51
CA GLU A 280 10.00 10.31 -20.76
C GLU A 280 9.48 9.27 -21.77
N PHE A 281 10.15 8.12 -21.89
CA PHE A 281 9.63 6.99 -22.68
C PHE A 281 8.25 6.55 -22.18
N GLN A 282 8.09 6.32 -20.87
CA GLN A 282 6.79 5.94 -20.28
C GLN A 282 5.70 6.98 -20.57
N ARG A 283 6.03 8.28 -20.43
CA ARG A 283 5.10 9.40 -20.70
C ARG A 283 4.62 9.41 -22.15
N ILE A 284 5.53 9.36 -23.12
CA ILE A 284 5.21 9.32 -24.56
C ILE A 284 4.36 8.07 -24.87
N THR A 285 4.84 6.89 -24.46
CA THR A 285 4.16 5.62 -24.70
C THR A 285 2.74 5.60 -24.14
N ALA A 286 2.52 6.17 -22.96
CA ALA A 286 1.19 6.25 -22.37
C ALA A 286 0.28 7.29 -23.02
N GLN A 287 0.81 8.45 -23.42
CA GLN A 287 0.07 9.42 -24.22
C GLN A 287 -0.42 8.76 -25.52
N GLN A 288 0.43 7.99 -26.20
CA GLN A 288 0.04 7.20 -27.36
C GLN A 288 -1.06 6.17 -27.02
N SER A 289 -0.92 5.41 -25.93
CA SER A 289 -1.93 4.44 -25.47
C SER A 289 -3.29 5.06 -25.10
N LYS A 290 -3.31 6.32 -24.65
CA LYS A 290 -4.55 7.04 -24.30
C LYS A 290 -5.38 7.41 -25.54
N HIS A 291 -4.76 7.58 -26.71
CA HIS A 291 -5.48 7.86 -27.97
C HIS A 291 -6.15 6.62 -28.58
N ILE A 292 -5.72 5.42 -28.22
CA ILE A 292 -6.30 4.17 -28.72
C ILE A 292 -7.61 3.89 -27.99
N ASN A 293 -8.72 3.82 -28.76
CA ASN A 293 -10.04 3.51 -28.21
C ASN A 293 -10.08 2.08 -27.65
N LYS A 294 -10.18 1.97 -26.33
CA LYS A 294 -10.16 0.70 -25.59
C LYS A 294 -11.48 -0.08 -25.70
N ASP A 295 -12.60 0.62 -25.92
CA ASP A 295 -13.94 0.01 -25.99
C ASP A 295 -14.11 -0.91 -27.22
N LEU A 296 -13.23 -0.75 -28.21
CA LEU A 296 -13.17 -1.59 -29.41
C LEU A 296 -12.36 -2.88 -29.20
N ILE A 297 -11.75 -3.11 -28.03
CA ILE A 297 -10.81 -4.23 -27.78
C ILE A 297 -11.47 -5.28 -26.88
N PHE A 298 -11.98 -6.35 -27.47
CA PHE A 298 -12.59 -7.47 -26.74
C PHE A 298 -11.57 -8.53 -26.24
N ASP A 299 -10.33 -8.52 -26.74
CA ASP A 299 -9.25 -9.36 -26.22
C ASP A 299 -8.80 -8.82 -24.85
N ARG A 300 -9.23 -9.49 -23.77
CA ARG A 300 -8.95 -9.09 -22.38
C ARG A 300 -7.47 -8.83 -22.11
N ARG A 301 -6.56 -9.58 -22.73
CA ARG A 301 -5.11 -9.46 -22.48
C ARG A 301 -4.55 -8.21 -23.15
N LEU A 302 -4.95 -7.93 -24.39
CA LEU A 302 -4.56 -6.71 -25.09
C LEU A 302 -5.19 -5.47 -24.46
N TYR A 303 -6.46 -5.56 -24.04
CA TYR A 303 -7.14 -4.52 -23.28
C TYR A 303 -6.36 -4.19 -21.99
N ARG A 304 -6.02 -5.21 -21.17
CA ARG A 304 -5.28 -5.02 -19.92
C ARG A 304 -3.88 -4.46 -20.16
N GLN A 305 -3.16 -4.95 -21.17
CA GLN A 305 -1.85 -4.42 -21.55
C GLN A 305 -1.92 -2.93 -21.90
N LEU A 306 -2.89 -2.53 -22.73
CA LEU A 306 -3.08 -1.15 -23.15
C LEU A 306 -3.60 -0.25 -22.01
N MET A 307 -4.43 -0.80 -21.12
CA MET A 307 -4.90 -0.12 -19.90
C MET A 307 -3.69 0.21 -19.00
N LEU A 308 -2.90 -0.78 -18.59
CA LEU A 308 -1.72 -0.56 -17.74
C LEU A 308 -0.68 0.35 -18.41
N GLN A 309 -0.53 0.25 -19.73
CA GLN A 309 0.35 1.13 -20.51
C GLN A 309 -0.18 2.58 -20.62
N SER A 310 -1.46 2.83 -20.35
CA SER A 310 -2.04 4.18 -20.31
C SER A 310 -1.91 4.85 -18.92
N GLU A 311 -1.63 4.07 -17.88
CA GLU A 311 -1.53 4.53 -16.49
C GLU A 311 -0.07 4.87 -16.12
N VAL A 312 0.26 6.16 -16.09
CA VAL A 312 1.62 6.66 -15.75
C VAL A 312 1.68 7.29 -14.36
N GLY A 313 0.54 7.42 -13.70
CA GLY A 313 0.45 8.10 -12.41
C GLY A 313 0.81 9.59 -12.51
N PRO A 314 1.63 10.14 -11.61
CA PRO A 314 2.02 11.56 -11.64
C PRO A 314 2.71 11.98 -12.95
N ASN A 315 3.39 11.06 -13.65
CA ASN A 315 4.04 11.34 -14.93
C ASN A 315 3.04 11.67 -16.07
N ALA A 316 1.73 11.52 -15.84
CA ALA A 316 0.68 11.97 -16.74
C ALA A 316 0.39 13.48 -16.67
N LEU A 317 0.91 14.18 -15.65
CA LEU A 317 0.71 15.62 -15.44
C LEU A 317 1.38 16.48 -16.55
N PRO A 318 0.90 17.71 -16.78
CA PRO A 318 1.67 18.76 -17.46
C PRO A 318 3.04 18.97 -16.81
N LEU A 319 4.06 19.35 -17.60
CA LEU A 319 5.45 19.39 -17.12
C LEU A 319 5.69 20.39 -15.97
N ASP A 320 4.97 21.51 -15.97
CA ASP A 320 4.99 22.52 -14.91
C ASP A 320 4.34 22.03 -13.61
N VAL A 321 3.25 21.27 -13.72
CA VAL A 321 2.58 20.65 -12.56
C VAL A 321 3.40 19.46 -12.04
N LEU A 322 4.04 18.68 -12.92
CA LEU A 322 4.95 17.59 -12.55
C LEU A 322 6.21 18.12 -11.84
N ASP A 323 6.77 19.24 -12.30
CA ASP A 323 7.85 19.92 -11.58
C ASP A 323 7.39 20.45 -10.22
N ARG A 324 6.16 21.00 -10.11
CA ARG A 324 5.57 21.37 -8.81
C ARG A 324 5.40 20.17 -7.89
N TYR A 325 4.91 19.03 -8.39
CA TYR A 325 4.78 17.77 -7.65
C TYR A 325 6.13 17.35 -7.06
N ASN A 326 7.16 17.26 -7.90
CA ASN A 326 8.51 16.87 -7.49
C ASN A 326 9.13 17.86 -6.50
N ARG A 327 8.93 19.18 -6.67
CA ARG A 327 9.38 20.20 -5.72
C ARG A 327 8.74 20.05 -4.34
N LEU A 328 7.45 19.76 -4.27
CA LEU A 328 6.74 19.55 -3.00
C LEU A 328 7.28 18.30 -2.26
N LEU A 329 7.45 17.17 -2.95
CA LEU A 329 8.05 15.97 -2.34
C LEU A 329 9.46 16.26 -1.78
N ASN A 330 10.29 16.95 -2.57
CA ASN A 330 11.66 17.29 -2.17
C ASN A 330 11.71 18.24 -0.97
N GLU A 331 10.81 19.23 -0.89
CA GLU A 331 10.67 20.11 0.27
C GLU A 331 10.27 19.35 1.53
N MET A 332 9.29 18.44 1.43
CA MET A 332 8.82 17.68 2.58
C MET A 332 9.85 16.62 3.05
N LEU A 333 10.56 15.98 2.11
CA LEU A 333 11.67 15.07 2.42
C LEU A 333 12.87 15.81 3.03
N PHE A 334 13.17 17.03 2.57
CA PHE A 334 14.19 17.88 3.18
C PHE A 334 13.86 18.20 4.65
N LEU A 335 12.62 18.60 4.93
CA LEU A 335 12.15 18.88 6.29
C LEU A 335 12.16 17.64 7.19
N TYR A 336 11.83 16.47 6.64
CA TYR A 336 11.90 15.19 7.34
C TYR A 336 13.34 14.80 7.70
N ASN A 337 14.24 14.78 6.71
CA ASN A 337 15.63 14.35 6.86
C ASN A 337 16.46 15.33 7.70
N GLY A 338 16.18 16.64 7.58
CA GLY A 338 16.82 17.69 8.38
C GLY A 338 16.29 17.83 9.81
N ALA A 339 15.30 17.02 10.23
CA ALA A 339 14.74 17.11 11.57
C ALA A 339 15.75 16.63 12.63
N GLY A 340 16.13 17.56 13.52
CA GLY A 340 16.95 17.29 14.71
C GLY A 340 16.35 17.94 15.96
N ILE A 341 16.48 17.26 17.10
CA ILE A 341 16.04 17.77 18.42
C ILE A 341 17.22 17.89 19.38
N CYS A 342 16.97 18.43 20.58
CA CYS A 342 17.92 18.43 21.69
C CYS A 342 17.53 17.41 22.76
N ALA A 343 18.51 16.80 23.41
CA ALA A 343 18.33 15.76 24.41
C ALA A 343 17.48 16.26 25.60
N TYR A 344 16.68 15.36 26.18
CA TYR A 344 15.83 15.67 27.33
C TYR A 344 16.65 16.09 28.55
N GLN A 345 17.63 15.26 28.96
CA GLN A 345 18.46 15.49 30.14
C GLN A 345 19.63 16.47 29.91
N GLN A 346 20.01 16.71 28.64
CA GLN A 346 21.13 17.57 28.27
C GLN A 346 20.70 18.59 27.21
N PRO A 347 20.06 19.71 27.58
CA PRO A 347 19.46 20.65 26.62
C PRO A 347 20.45 21.30 25.64
N PHE A 348 21.76 21.26 25.91
CA PHE A 348 22.81 21.75 25.02
C PHE A 348 23.31 20.69 24.02
N GLN A 349 22.97 19.40 24.22
CA GLN A 349 23.21 18.33 23.25
C GLN A 349 22.07 18.34 22.23
N CYS A 350 22.26 19.10 21.15
CA CYS A 350 21.34 19.18 20.02
C CYS A 350 21.83 18.35 18.82
N ASP A 351 21.10 18.42 17.70
CA ASP A 351 21.36 17.66 16.46
C ASP A 351 21.12 16.15 16.57
N LEU A 352 20.22 15.74 17.49
CA LEU A 352 19.77 14.36 17.57
C LEU A 352 18.75 14.08 16.45
N HIS A 353 19.22 13.46 15.37
CA HIS A 353 18.41 12.98 14.25
C HIS A 353 17.71 11.65 14.53
N TYR A 354 16.65 11.38 13.77
CA TYR A 354 15.83 10.16 13.91
C TYR A 354 16.65 8.87 13.89
N ILE A 355 17.52 8.73 12.89
CA ILE A 355 18.51 7.64 12.81
C ILE A 355 19.91 8.24 13.05
N PRO A 356 20.76 7.61 13.89
CA PRO A 356 20.44 6.49 14.78
C PRO A 356 19.72 6.94 16.08
N HIS A 357 19.91 8.19 16.52
CA HIS A 357 19.72 8.60 17.91
C HIS A 357 18.30 8.41 18.46
N LEU A 358 17.29 9.02 17.81
CA LEU A 358 15.93 9.02 18.40
C LEU A 358 15.26 7.65 18.30
N LYS A 359 15.56 6.89 17.25
CA LYS A 359 15.13 5.50 17.12
C LYS A 359 15.62 4.67 18.32
N ASP A 360 16.91 4.80 18.64
CA ASP A 360 17.53 4.10 19.77
C ASP A 360 16.92 4.52 21.12
N ILE A 361 16.66 5.81 21.34
CA ILE A 361 15.96 6.31 22.54
C ILE A 361 14.55 5.70 22.62
N MET A 362 13.75 5.78 21.55
CA MET A 362 12.38 5.24 21.55
C MET A 362 12.32 3.71 21.71
N ALA A 363 13.35 2.98 21.28
CA ALA A 363 13.43 1.53 21.42
C ALA A 363 13.93 1.09 22.81
N LYS A 364 14.96 1.74 23.34
CA LYS A 364 15.70 1.29 24.54
C LYS A 364 15.29 2.00 25.82
N SER A 365 14.85 3.25 25.77
CA SER A 365 14.44 3.98 26.98
C SER A 365 13.15 3.41 27.57
N ARG A 366 13.02 3.59 28.88
CA ARG A 366 11.86 3.24 29.70
C ARG A 366 11.44 4.42 30.60
N ASP A 367 12.03 5.59 30.39
CA ASP A 367 11.65 6.84 31.04
C ASP A 367 10.52 7.50 30.25
N TRP A 368 9.34 7.59 30.88
CA TRP A 368 8.14 8.20 30.29
C TRP A 368 8.39 9.64 29.80
N ASP A 369 9.09 10.45 30.60
CA ASP A 369 9.22 11.88 30.35
C ASP A 369 10.27 12.14 29.25
N GLU A 370 11.32 11.30 29.17
CA GLU A 370 12.24 11.27 28.03
C GLU A 370 11.56 10.82 26.73
N LEU A 371 10.78 9.73 26.77
CA LEU A 371 10.01 9.24 25.62
C LEU A 371 8.99 10.28 25.15
N GLN A 372 8.35 10.98 26.08
CA GLN A 372 7.36 12.03 25.78
C GLN A 372 8.02 13.24 25.14
N HIS A 373 9.13 13.73 25.71
CA HIS A 373 9.92 14.83 25.13
C HIS A 373 10.40 14.49 23.71
N THR A 374 11.00 13.30 23.55
CA THR A 374 11.54 12.82 22.27
C THR A 374 10.44 12.73 21.22
N TRP A 375 9.29 12.14 21.56
CA TRP A 375 8.13 12.04 20.68
C TRP A 375 7.59 13.43 20.27
N VAL A 376 7.37 14.33 21.24
CA VAL A 376 6.77 15.65 21.00
C VAL A 376 7.66 16.55 20.17
N GLU A 377 8.96 16.65 20.50
CA GLU A 377 9.87 17.52 19.75
C GLU A 377 10.14 16.98 18.34
N TYR A 378 10.23 15.65 18.16
CA TYR A 378 10.41 15.08 16.82
C TYR A 378 9.20 15.35 15.92
N HIS A 379 7.97 15.09 16.38
CA HIS A 379 6.76 15.37 15.60
C HIS A 379 6.60 16.88 15.31
N ARG A 380 7.04 17.74 16.23
CA ARG A 380 7.09 19.20 16.01
C ARG A 380 8.12 19.60 14.96
N LYS A 381 9.31 18.99 14.93
CA LYS A 381 10.39 19.35 14.00
C LYS A 381 10.17 18.79 12.59
N ALA A 382 9.85 17.50 12.47
CA ALA A 382 9.61 16.86 11.19
C ALA A 382 8.25 17.29 10.60
N GLY A 383 7.16 17.07 11.33
CA GLY A 383 5.81 17.20 10.79
C GLY A 383 5.33 18.65 10.59
N ARG A 384 5.50 19.51 11.59
CA ARG A 384 4.85 20.84 11.58
C ARG A 384 5.26 21.74 10.40
N GLY A 385 6.50 21.67 9.96
CA GLY A 385 7.01 22.52 8.86
C GLY A 385 6.43 22.16 7.49
N MET A 386 6.09 20.90 7.26
CA MET A 386 5.62 20.40 5.96
C MET A 386 4.10 20.50 5.76
N ARG A 387 3.34 21.02 6.73
CA ARG A 387 1.88 21.06 6.68
C ARG A 387 1.36 21.79 5.43
N ASP A 388 1.95 22.93 5.10
CA ASP A 388 1.52 23.78 3.98
C ASP A 388 1.90 23.17 2.62
N SER A 389 3.07 22.52 2.54
CA SER A 389 3.49 21.76 1.36
C SER A 389 2.58 20.54 1.13
N TYR A 390 2.14 19.88 2.20
CA TYR A 390 1.19 18.77 2.11
C TYR A 390 -0.22 19.23 1.71
N GLU A 391 -0.67 20.41 2.17
CA GLU A 391 -1.94 21.00 1.68
C GLU A 391 -1.93 21.23 0.17
N GLN A 392 -0.80 21.66 -0.38
CA GLN A 392 -0.59 21.81 -1.83
C GLN A 392 -0.46 20.47 -2.56
N LEU A 393 0.19 19.47 -1.96
CA LEU A 393 0.26 18.12 -2.52
C LEU A 393 -1.14 17.55 -2.75
N ILE A 394 -2.10 17.78 -1.83
CA ILE A 394 -3.48 17.33 -2.00
C ILE A 394 -4.13 17.91 -3.26
N ASP A 395 -3.89 19.19 -3.58
CA ASP A 395 -4.41 19.79 -4.82
C ASP A 395 -3.77 19.14 -6.06
N VAL A 396 -2.45 18.94 -6.04
CA VAL A 396 -1.75 18.27 -7.13
C VAL A 396 -2.20 16.81 -7.29
N MET A 397 -2.49 16.09 -6.19
CA MET A 397 -3.03 14.72 -6.24
C MET A 397 -4.44 14.66 -6.86
N GLN A 398 -5.23 15.72 -6.76
CA GLN A 398 -6.50 15.85 -7.49
C GLN A 398 -6.27 16.06 -8.99
N GLU A 399 -5.23 16.78 -9.39
CA GLU A 399 -4.81 16.89 -10.80
C GLU A 399 -4.27 15.55 -11.34
N VAL A 400 -3.51 14.78 -10.55
CA VAL A 400 -3.05 13.43 -10.90
C VAL A 400 -4.25 12.49 -11.15
N ALA A 401 -5.28 12.57 -10.31
CA ALA A 401 -6.51 11.79 -10.50
C ALA A 401 -7.19 12.08 -11.84
N TYR A 402 -7.39 13.36 -12.17
CA TYR A 402 -7.98 13.76 -13.45
C TYR A 402 -7.10 13.36 -14.65
N ALA A 403 -5.78 13.50 -14.55
CA ALA A 403 -4.84 13.07 -15.60
C ALA A 403 -4.85 11.55 -15.87
N ASN A 404 -5.33 10.75 -14.91
CA ASN A 404 -5.48 9.29 -15.01
C ASN A 404 -6.96 8.83 -15.05
N ASN A 405 -7.90 9.73 -15.40
CA ASN A 405 -9.33 9.43 -15.59
C ASN A 405 -10.05 8.88 -14.35
N VAL A 406 -9.60 9.20 -13.13
CA VAL A 406 -10.25 8.83 -11.86
C VAL A 406 -10.74 10.07 -11.10
N THR A 407 -11.70 9.90 -10.20
CA THR A 407 -12.49 11.02 -9.66
C THR A 407 -11.74 11.89 -8.66
N ASN A 408 -10.89 11.29 -7.82
CA ASN A 408 -10.14 11.98 -6.77
C ASN A 408 -8.84 11.22 -6.42
N GLY A 409 -7.95 11.88 -5.65
CA GLY A 409 -6.64 11.32 -5.32
C GLY A 409 -6.70 10.07 -4.43
N GLY A 410 -7.77 9.87 -3.66
CA GLY A 410 -8.00 8.65 -2.87
C GLY A 410 -8.31 7.43 -3.73
N GLU A 411 -9.21 7.59 -4.72
CA GLU A 411 -9.51 6.55 -5.71
C GLU A 411 -8.26 6.22 -6.55
N TYR A 412 -7.48 7.23 -6.94
CA TYR A 412 -6.21 7.04 -7.62
C TYR A 412 -5.22 6.18 -6.78
N TRP A 413 -5.17 6.37 -5.46
CA TRP A 413 -4.37 5.56 -4.54
C TRP A 413 -4.77 4.09 -4.47
N TYR A 414 -6.04 3.77 -4.67
CA TYR A 414 -6.55 2.40 -4.64
C TYR A 414 -6.74 1.77 -6.04
N LEU A 415 -6.52 2.52 -7.12
CA LEU A 415 -6.62 2.08 -8.52
C LEU A 415 -5.84 0.78 -8.79
N ALA A 416 -4.62 0.66 -8.27
CA ALA A 416 -3.77 -0.52 -8.44
C ALA A 416 -4.30 -1.82 -7.77
N TYR A 417 -5.39 -1.74 -7.02
CA TYR A 417 -6.09 -2.88 -6.41
C TYR A 417 -7.38 -3.25 -7.15
N GLU A 418 -7.74 -2.60 -8.24
CA GLU A 418 -8.78 -3.06 -9.17
C GLU A 418 -10.10 -3.54 -8.50
N SER A 419 -10.52 -2.86 -7.42
CA SER A 419 -11.79 -3.11 -6.70
C SER A 419 -12.55 -1.82 -6.51
N GLY A 420 -13.81 -1.78 -6.94
CA GLY A 420 -14.69 -0.62 -6.80
C GLY A 420 -15.21 -0.37 -5.37
N ASN A 421 -14.90 -1.25 -4.41
CA ASN A 421 -15.24 -1.09 -2.98
C ASN A 421 -14.05 -1.47 -2.09
N PHE A 422 -12.82 -1.19 -2.54
CA PHE A 422 -11.59 -1.66 -1.90
C PHE A 422 -11.51 -1.30 -0.40
N ARG A 423 -11.96 -0.10 -0.01
CA ARG A 423 -11.98 0.33 1.39
C ARG A 423 -12.88 -0.56 2.26
N GLN A 424 -14.08 -0.87 1.78
CA GLN A 424 -15.03 -1.75 2.44
C GLN A 424 -14.47 -3.19 2.51
N ASP A 425 -13.81 -3.66 1.45
CA ASP A 425 -13.13 -4.96 1.45
C ASP A 425 -12.05 -5.02 2.57
N MET A 426 -11.25 -3.96 2.74
CA MET A 426 -10.23 -3.89 3.80
C MET A 426 -10.83 -3.75 5.20
N ASP A 427 -11.90 -2.96 5.38
CA ASP A 427 -12.61 -2.84 6.66
C ASP A 427 -13.26 -4.19 7.06
N ILE A 428 -13.81 -4.97 6.11
CA ILE A 428 -14.33 -6.34 6.37
C ILE A 428 -13.21 -7.27 6.86
N VAL A 429 -12.05 -7.25 6.20
CA VAL A 429 -10.88 -8.05 6.61
C VAL A 429 -10.36 -7.60 7.98
N TRP A 430 -10.41 -6.31 8.29
CA TRP A 430 -10.05 -5.81 9.61
C TRP A 430 -10.99 -6.33 10.69
N GLU A 431 -12.31 -6.24 10.50
CA GLU A 431 -13.29 -6.74 11.49
C GLU A 431 -13.20 -8.27 11.71
N GLN A 432 -12.71 -9.04 10.73
CA GLN A 432 -12.37 -10.46 10.95
C GLN A 432 -11.22 -10.64 11.93
N ILE A 433 -10.18 -9.80 11.85
CA ILE A 433 -8.91 -9.88 12.62
C ILE A 433 -9.04 -9.20 13.98
N ARG A 434 -9.87 -8.15 14.07
CA ARG A 434 -10.04 -7.27 15.21
C ARG A 434 -10.19 -7.96 16.59
N PRO A 435 -10.93 -9.08 16.76
CA PRO A 435 -11.02 -9.74 18.07
C PRO A 435 -9.68 -10.23 18.65
N LEU A 436 -8.77 -10.67 17.78
CA LEU A 436 -7.40 -11.03 18.16
C LEU A 436 -6.60 -9.79 18.55
N TYR A 437 -6.74 -8.70 17.78
CA TYR A 437 -6.06 -7.44 18.08
C TYR A 437 -6.54 -6.81 19.40
N GLU A 438 -7.84 -6.74 19.66
CA GLU A 438 -8.38 -6.19 20.92
C GLU A 438 -7.95 -7.04 22.13
N SER A 439 -7.88 -8.37 21.97
CA SER A 439 -7.35 -9.26 23.02
C SER A 439 -5.86 -9.05 23.29
N LEU A 440 -5.06 -8.81 22.24
CA LEU A 440 -3.64 -8.47 22.35
C LEU A 440 -3.43 -7.08 22.97
N HIS A 441 -4.18 -6.07 22.51
CA HIS A 441 -4.15 -4.68 22.98
C HIS A 441 -4.42 -4.61 24.49
N SER A 442 -5.49 -5.26 24.97
CA SER A 442 -5.82 -5.27 26.40
C SER A 442 -4.75 -5.93 27.26
N TYR A 443 -4.15 -7.04 26.77
CA TYR A 443 -3.03 -7.68 27.45
C TYR A 443 -1.81 -6.74 27.53
N VAL A 444 -1.46 -6.08 26.42
CA VAL A 444 -0.35 -5.12 26.33
C VAL A 444 -0.61 -3.90 27.23
N ARG A 445 -1.82 -3.34 27.22
CA ARG A 445 -2.24 -2.23 28.09
C ARG A 445 -2.08 -2.59 29.57
N ARG A 446 -2.52 -3.78 29.98
CA ARG A 446 -2.31 -4.28 31.34
C ARG A 446 -0.82 -4.36 31.69
N LYS A 447 -0.01 -5.01 30.85
CA LYS A 447 1.44 -5.15 31.10
C LYS A 447 2.16 -3.81 31.22
N LEU A 448 1.82 -2.86 30.35
CA LEU A 448 2.35 -1.50 30.43
C LEU A 448 1.86 -0.78 31.69
N ARG A 449 0.60 -0.98 32.11
CA ARG A 449 0.03 -0.42 33.35
C ARG A 449 0.66 -1.02 34.61
N ASP A 450 0.98 -2.31 34.60
CA ASP A 450 1.72 -2.98 35.67
C ASP A 450 3.15 -2.41 35.80
N TYR A 451 3.74 -1.92 34.70
CA TYR A 451 5.09 -1.33 34.64
C TYR A 451 5.14 0.17 34.95
N TYR A 452 4.33 0.98 34.28
CA TYR A 452 4.31 2.46 34.39
C TYR A 452 3.35 3.00 35.47
N GLY A 453 2.49 2.15 36.03
CA GLY A 453 1.53 2.49 37.07
C GLY A 453 0.15 2.94 36.55
N PRO A 454 -0.89 2.81 37.40
CA PRO A 454 -2.28 3.11 37.04
C PRO A 454 -2.55 4.60 36.81
N ASP A 455 -1.74 5.50 37.37
CA ASP A 455 -1.88 6.95 37.24
C ASP A 455 -1.52 7.44 35.83
N ARG A 456 -0.66 6.69 35.13
CA ARG A 456 -0.19 6.97 33.77
C ARG A 456 -0.97 6.20 32.71
N ILE A 457 -1.44 4.99 33.03
CA ILE A 457 -2.15 4.11 32.09
C ILE A 457 -3.49 3.65 32.69
N ASN A 458 -4.56 4.18 32.11
CA ASN A 458 -5.94 3.80 32.40
C ASN A 458 -6.23 2.39 31.87
N ASN A 459 -7.04 1.59 32.59
CA ASN A 459 -7.35 0.20 32.25
C ASN A 459 -8.40 0.03 31.12
N ILE A 460 -9.12 1.09 30.75
CA ILE A 460 -10.13 1.07 29.68
C ILE A 460 -9.80 1.99 28.49
N ALA A 461 -8.81 2.87 28.58
CA ALA A 461 -8.52 3.87 27.55
C ALA A 461 -7.54 3.39 26.45
N PRO A 462 -7.38 4.15 25.35
CA PRO A 462 -6.28 4.00 24.40
C PRO A 462 -4.88 4.08 25.04
N ILE A 463 -3.91 3.37 24.46
CA ILE A 463 -2.51 3.38 24.91
C ILE A 463 -1.79 4.62 24.33
N PRO A 464 -1.03 5.38 25.13
CA PRO A 464 -0.20 6.48 24.63
C PRO A 464 0.91 5.99 23.69
N SER A 465 1.03 6.58 22.48
CA SER A 465 1.94 6.10 21.42
C SER A 465 3.42 6.02 21.82
N HIS A 466 3.91 6.99 22.61
CA HIS A 466 5.33 7.12 22.93
C HIS A 466 5.98 5.95 23.72
N ILE A 467 5.19 5.10 24.40
CA ILE A 467 5.73 4.02 25.26
C ILE A 467 5.74 2.65 24.57
N LEU A 468 5.46 2.60 23.27
CA LEU A 468 5.33 1.35 22.51
C LEU A 468 6.61 0.94 21.77
N GLY A 469 7.78 1.41 22.21
CA GLY A 469 9.09 0.98 21.67
C GLY A 469 9.45 1.52 20.28
N ASN A 470 8.63 2.42 19.72
CA ASN A 470 8.77 2.91 18.35
C ASN A 470 8.15 4.32 18.24
N MET A 471 8.77 5.20 17.46
CA MET A 471 8.36 6.62 17.30
C MET A 471 6.88 6.80 16.91
N TYR A 472 6.34 5.88 16.10
CA TYR A 472 4.98 5.96 15.55
C TYR A 472 3.99 4.99 16.21
N ALA A 473 4.48 4.15 17.14
CA ALA A 473 3.79 2.98 17.69
C ALA A 473 3.33 1.97 16.61
N GLN A 474 4.08 1.81 15.51
CA GLN A 474 3.75 0.85 14.44
C GLN A 474 4.28 -0.57 14.68
N SER A 475 5.34 -0.70 15.48
CA SER A 475 6.01 -1.93 15.88
C SER A 475 6.12 -1.89 17.39
N TRP A 476 5.73 -2.96 18.11
CA TRP A 476 5.83 -3.04 19.57
C TRP A 476 6.93 -4.03 20.01
N SER A 477 7.76 -4.49 19.06
CA SER A 477 8.79 -5.52 19.28
C SER A 477 9.86 -5.08 20.28
N ASN A 478 10.19 -3.79 20.31
CA ASN A 478 11.24 -3.23 21.19
C ASN A 478 10.86 -3.16 22.68
N ILE A 479 9.61 -3.53 23.05
CA ILE A 479 9.15 -3.63 24.45
C ILE A 479 8.78 -5.08 24.87
N LEU A 480 9.21 -6.09 24.10
CA LEU A 480 8.97 -7.51 24.42
C LEU A 480 9.52 -7.94 25.79
N ASP A 481 10.54 -7.25 26.31
CA ASP A 481 11.07 -7.42 27.67
C ASP A 481 10.01 -7.18 28.77
N ILE A 482 9.09 -6.24 28.56
CA ILE A 482 7.96 -5.96 29.46
C ILE A 482 6.80 -6.94 29.19
N LEU A 483 6.58 -7.24 27.91
CA LEU A 483 5.35 -7.88 27.45
C LEU A 483 5.35 -9.42 27.50
N ILE A 484 6.51 -10.08 27.57
CA ILE A 484 6.60 -11.54 27.35
C ILE A 484 5.67 -12.35 28.29
N PRO A 485 4.84 -13.27 27.75
CA PRO A 485 3.94 -14.12 28.55
C PRO A 485 4.62 -14.95 29.64
N TYR A 486 5.67 -15.69 29.27
CA TYR A 486 6.41 -16.56 30.16
C TYR A 486 7.86 -16.05 30.33
N PRO A 487 8.12 -15.13 31.28
CA PRO A 487 9.47 -14.65 31.54
C PRO A 487 10.38 -15.81 31.99
N GLY A 488 11.60 -15.86 31.46
CA GLY A 488 12.56 -16.95 31.68
C GLY A 488 12.50 -18.09 30.65
N ARG A 489 11.43 -18.18 29.84
CA ARG A 489 11.41 -19.03 28.63
C ARG A 489 11.94 -18.21 27.44
N LYS A 490 13.26 -18.24 27.22
CA LYS A 490 13.91 -17.47 26.15
C LYS A 490 13.30 -17.83 24.78
N LEU A 491 13.10 -16.81 23.95
CA LEU A 491 12.79 -16.99 22.52
C LEU A 491 13.93 -17.74 21.83
N ILE A 492 13.60 -18.44 20.75
CA ILE A 492 14.59 -19.13 19.92
C ILE A 492 15.37 -18.07 19.14
N ASP A 493 16.64 -17.93 19.48
CA ASP A 493 17.65 -17.22 18.72
C ASP A 493 18.77 -18.20 18.34
N VAL A 494 18.89 -18.49 17.05
CA VAL A 494 19.94 -19.36 16.49
C VAL A 494 21.22 -18.60 16.13
N THR A 495 21.26 -17.28 16.27
CA THR A 495 22.41 -16.44 15.91
C THR A 495 23.75 -16.93 16.50
N PRO A 496 23.86 -17.26 17.80
CA PRO A 496 25.13 -17.78 18.35
C PRO A 496 25.54 -19.10 17.71
N ARG A 497 24.57 -19.94 17.34
CA ARG A 497 24.79 -21.27 16.76
C ARG A 497 25.14 -21.20 15.27
N MET A 498 24.66 -20.19 14.54
CA MET A 498 25.10 -19.87 13.17
C MET A 498 26.57 -19.43 13.16
N VAL A 499 26.96 -18.54 14.09
CA VAL A 499 28.34 -18.08 14.24
C VAL A 499 29.27 -19.24 14.61
N GLU A 500 28.88 -20.07 15.58
CA GLU A 500 29.65 -21.26 16.00
C GLU A 500 29.85 -22.27 14.85
N GLN A 501 28.88 -22.39 13.93
CA GLN A 501 28.98 -23.26 12.75
C GLN A 501 29.71 -22.61 11.55
N GLY A 502 30.18 -21.37 11.68
CA GLY A 502 30.91 -20.68 10.61
C GLY A 502 30.03 -20.27 9.42
N TYR A 503 28.78 -19.87 9.67
CA TYR A 503 27.91 -19.34 8.63
C TYR A 503 28.51 -18.10 7.95
N THR A 504 28.32 -18.00 6.64
CA THR A 504 28.71 -16.86 5.79
C THR A 504 27.51 -16.35 5.00
N PRO A 505 27.52 -15.10 4.47
CA PRO A 505 26.45 -14.58 3.62
C PRO A 505 26.17 -15.50 2.43
N LEU A 506 27.23 -15.98 1.76
CA LEU A 506 27.13 -16.90 0.64
C LEU A 506 26.45 -18.23 1.01
N LEU A 507 26.78 -18.80 2.18
CA LEU A 507 26.12 -20.02 2.66
C LEU A 507 24.62 -19.80 2.92
N MET A 508 24.24 -18.64 3.48
CA MET A 508 22.82 -18.31 3.71
C MET A 508 22.04 -18.24 2.39
N PHE A 509 22.65 -17.69 1.33
CA PHE A 509 22.07 -17.68 -0.02
C PHE A 509 22.02 -19.07 -0.69
N GLN A 510 23.01 -19.94 -0.43
CA GLN A 510 22.99 -21.32 -0.90
C GLN A 510 21.91 -22.16 -0.19
N LEU A 511 21.71 -21.95 1.12
CA LEU A 511 20.61 -22.55 1.87
C LEU A 511 19.24 -22.09 1.34
N ALA A 512 19.09 -20.81 1.00
CA ALA A 512 17.87 -20.32 0.37
C ALA A 512 17.63 -20.90 -1.04
N GLU A 513 18.67 -21.07 -1.87
CA GLU A 513 18.53 -21.79 -3.15
C GLU A 513 18.13 -23.26 -2.94
N GLU A 514 18.72 -23.96 -1.95
CA GLU A 514 18.34 -25.33 -1.61
C GLU A 514 16.90 -25.42 -1.11
N PHE A 515 16.45 -24.47 -0.28
CA PHE A 515 15.05 -24.35 0.14
C PHE A 515 14.10 -24.29 -1.06
N PHE A 516 14.32 -23.35 -2.00
CA PHE A 516 13.46 -23.17 -3.16
C PHE A 516 13.50 -24.36 -4.14
N THR A 517 14.69 -24.91 -4.39
CA THR A 517 14.81 -26.10 -5.25
C THR A 517 14.20 -27.35 -4.60
N SER A 518 14.22 -27.47 -3.26
CA SER A 518 13.57 -28.56 -2.52
C SER A 518 12.05 -28.59 -2.69
N ILE A 519 11.43 -27.42 -2.90
CA ILE A 519 10.00 -27.28 -3.22
C ILE A 519 9.74 -27.25 -4.72
N ASN A 520 10.65 -27.83 -5.52
CA ASN A 520 10.57 -27.96 -6.98
C ASN A 520 10.64 -26.62 -7.74
N MET A 521 11.13 -25.52 -7.14
CA MET A 521 11.30 -24.25 -7.84
C MET A 521 12.67 -24.15 -8.54
N SER A 522 12.92 -23.07 -9.27
CA SER A 522 14.09 -22.96 -10.15
C SER A 522 15.34 -22.54 -9.39
N ALA A 523 16.49 -23.13 -9.71
CA ALA A 523 17.79 -22.57 -9.31
C ALA A 523 18.00 -21.17 -9.93
N VAL A 524 18.70 -20.28 -9.24
CA VAL A 524 18.92 -18.87 -9.67
C VAL A 524 20.11 -18.74 -10.63
N GLY A 525 20.99 -19.74 -10.67
CA GLY A 525 22.05 -19.87 -11.67
C GLY A 525 23.30 -19.03 -11.40
N PRO A 526 24.39 -19.22 -12.17
CA PRO A 526 25.70 -18.64 -11.86
C PRO A 526 25.76 -17.13 -12.05
N GLU A 527 24.90 -16.55 -12.90
CA GLU A 527 24.91 -15.10 -13.14
C GLU A 527 24.39 -14.32 -11.92
N PHE A 528 23.40 -14.86 -11.20
CA PHE A 528 22.91 -14.30 -9.94
C PHE A 528 24.04 -14.17 -8.91
N TYR A 529 24.80 -15.25 -8.68
CA TYR A 529 25.91 -15.26 -7.72
C TYR A 529 27.10 -14.38 -8.14
N ARG A 530 27.35 -14.23 -9.45
CA ARG A 530 28.43 -13.37 -9.97
C ARG A 530 28.09 -11.88 -9.88
N ASN A 531 26.82 -11.53 -10.10
CA ASN A 531 26.40 -10.14 -10.30
C ASN A 531 25.79 -9.48 -9.04
N SER A 532 25.34 -10.26 -8.05
CA SER A 532 24.68 -9.76 -6.82
C SER A 532 25.66 -9.23 -5.78
N VAL A 533 25.14 -8.50 -4.79
CA VAL A 533 25.88 -8.04 -3.60
C VAL A 533 25.25 -8.66 -2.36
N PHE A 534 26.00 -9.53 -1.67
CA PHE A 534 25.56 -10.28 -0.49
C PHE A 534 26.12 -9.74 0.84
N GLU A 535 27.17 -8.91 0.76
CA GLU A 535 27.87 -8.31 1.90
C GLU A 535 28.40 -6.93 1.49
N GLN A 536 28.67 -6.05 2.46
CA GLN A 536 29.21 -4.71 2.22
C GLN A 536 30.66 -4.80 1.72
N PRO A 537 30.97 -4.40 0.48
CA PRO A 537 32.34 -4.45 -0.04
C PRO A 537 33.28 -3.48 0.68
N LEU A 538 34.57 -3.81 0.75
CA LEU A 538 35.59 -2.96 1.39
C LEU A 538 36.08 -1.81 0.49
N ASP A 539 35.90 -1.93 -0.83
CA ASP A 539 36.41 -0.99 -1.84
C ASP A 539 35.46 0.19 -2.11
N ARG A 540 34.16 0.04 -1.81
CA ARG A 540 33.13 1.02 -2.19
C ARG A 540 31.90 0.96 -1.31
N ARG A 541 31.20 2.09 -1.20
CA ARG A 541 29.94 2.20 -0.44
C ARG A 541 28.76 1.64 -1.23
N VAL A 542 27.94 0.83 -0.58
CA VAL A 542 26.68 0.29 -1.07
C VAL A 542 25.53 0.84 -0.22
N LEU A 543 24.33 0.96 -0.78
CA LEU A 543 23.10 1.17 -0.01
C LEU A 543 22.67 -0.19 0.56
N CYS A 544 22.74 -0.39 1.87
CA CYS A 544 22.63 -1.73 2.45
C CYS A 544 21.21 -2.32 2.55
N GLU A 545 20.17 -1.56 2.23
CA GLU A 545 18.77 -1.98 2.36
C GLU A 545 18.48 -3.20 1.46
N PRO A 546 17.94 -4.31 2.02
CA PRO A 546 17.55 -5.50 1.25
C PRO A 546 16.65 -5.16 0.06
N SER A 547 17.06 -5.60 -1.13
CA SER A 547 16.23 -5.47 -2.34
C SER A 547 16.62 -6.43 -3.46
N ALA A 548 15.59 -6.87 -4.19
CA ALA A 548 15.69 -7.71 -5.37
C ALA A 548 15.37 -6.94 -6.67
N TRP A 549 16.09 -7.28 -7.74
CA TRP A 549 16.16 -6.54 -9.00
C TRP A 549 15.93 -7.43 -10.23
N ASP A 550 14.95 -7.08 -11.08
CA ASP A 550 14.77 -7.58 -12.45
C ASP A 550 15.35 -6.56 -13.42
N PHE A 551 16.36 -6.94 -14.21
CA PHE A 551 17.00 -6.05 -15.20
C PHE A 551 16.19 -5.89 -16.49
N CYS A 552 14.90 -6.27 -16.48
CA CYS A 552 13.94 -6.15 -17.57
C CYS A 552 14.28 -7.02 -18.82
N ASN A 553 15.42 -7.70 -18.81
CA ASN A 553 16.00 -8.43 -19.94
C ASN A 553 15.69 -9.95 -19.96
N ARG A 554 14.88 -10.44 -19.00
CA ARG A 554 14.42 -11.83 -18.83
C ARG A 554 15.46 -12.84 -18.31
N HIS A 555 16.70 -12.44 -18.00
CA HIS A 555 17.77 -13.36 -17.59
C HIS A 555 18.65 -12.88 -16.43
N ASP A 556 18.92 -11.57 -16.33
CA ASP A 556 19.73 -11.00 -15.24
C ASP A 556 18.81 -10.57 -14.10
N PHE A 557 18.95 -11.27 -12.97
CA PHE A 557 18.24 -11.02 -11.73
C PHE A 557 19.27 -10.96 -10.61
N ARG A 558 19.14 -9.99 -9.70
CA ARG A 558 20.16 -9.73 -8.67
C ARG A 558 19.54 -9.36 -7.34
N VAL A 559 20.26 -9.62 -6.26
CA VAL A 559 19.95 -9.13 -4.92
C VAL A 559 21.05 -8.17 -4.45
N LYS A 560 20.65 -7.15 -3.71
CA LYS A 560 21.53 -6.23 -2.99
C LYS A 560 21.13 -6.25 -1.52
N ILE A 561 21.99 -6.82 -0.67
CA ILE A 561 21.82 -6.88 0.79
C ILE A 561 23.20 -6.89 1.45
N CYS A 562 23.35 -6.21 2.57
CA CYS A 562 24.51 -6.36 3.45
C CYS A 562 24.16 -7.39 4.53
N THR A 563 24.46 -8.67 4.29
CA THR A 563 23.97 -9.76 5.14
C THR A 563 24.83 -9.93 6.41
N ASP A 564 24.24 -9.69 7.57
CA ASP A 564 24.82 -10.08 8.86
C ASP A 564 24.58 -11.56 9.19
N ILE A 565 25.46 -12.15 10.01
CA ILE A 565 25.30 -13.55 10.46
C ILE A 565 24.38 -13.61 11.67
N ASN A 566 23.07 -13.54 11.42
CA ASN A 566 22.03 -13.69 12.46
C ASN A 566 20.72 -14.30 11.91
N GLN A 567 19.83 -14.71 12.83
CA GLN A 567 18.55 -15.35 12.49
C GLN A 567 17.63 -14.45 11.65
N ARG A 568 17.65 -13.13 11.87
CA ARG A 568 16.83 -12.17 11.11
C ARG A 568 17.27 -12.13 9.66
N SER A 569 18.58 -11.95 9.43
CA SER A 569 19.19 -11.92 8.11
C SER A 569 19.00 -13.25 7.37
N LEU A 570 18.96 -14.39 8.06
CA LEU A 570 18.60 -15.69 7.45
C LEU A 570 17.17 -15.65 6.85
N ILE A 571 16.21 -15.08 7.57
CA ILE A 571 14.83 -14.90 7.09
C ILE A 571 14.79 -13.87 5.95
N SER A 572 15.51 -12.74 6.07
CA SER A 572 15.59 -11.71 5.02
C SER A 572 16.18 -12.25 3.71
N VAL A 573 17.22 -13.09 3.77
CA VAL A 573 17.80 -13.76 2.58
C VAL A 573 16.77 -14.65 1.89
N HIS A 574 15.93 -15.37 2.63
CA HIS A 574 14.84 -16.16 2.04
C HIS A 574 13.72 -15.29 1.47
N HIS A 575 13.40 -14.14 2.09
CA HIS A 575 12.43 -13.16 1.58
C HIS A 575 12.90 -12.59 0.23
N GLU A 576 14.15 -12.08 0.14
CA GLU A 576 14.69 -11.53 -1.11
C GLU A 576 14.79 -12.61 -2.21
N MET A 577 15.21 -13.83 -1.86
CA MET A 577 15.22 -14.95 -2.81
C MET A 577 13.81 -15.31 -3.31
N ALA A 578 12.77 -15.10 -2.51
CA ALA A 578 11.38 -15.26 -2.96
C ALA A 578 11.00 -14.25 -4.06
N HIS A 579 11.47 -13.00 -3.96
CA HIS A 579 11.31 -12.01 -5.04
C HIS A 579 12.01 -12.47 -6.32
N ILE A 580 13.24 -12.98 -6.24
CA ILE A 580 13.98 -13.54 -7.40
C ILE A 580 13.20 -14.70 -8.03
N GLN A 581 12.63 -15.59 -7.21
CA GLN A 581 11.76 -16.67 -7.72
C GLN A 581 10.53 -16.14 -8.45
N TYR A 582 9.90 -15.07 -7.94
CA TYR A 582 8.77 -14.41 -8.59
C TYR A 582 9.18 -13.87 -9.97
N PHE A 583 10.32 -13.17 -10.06
CA PHE A 583 10.87 -12.71 -11.34
C PHE A 583 11.06 -13.86 -12.33
N LEU A 584 11.64 -14.97 -11.87
CA LEU A 584 11.86 -16.18 -12.69
C LEU A 584 10.55 -16.79 -13.22
N GLN A 585 9.44 -16.73 -12.47
CA GLN A 585 8.16 -17.26 -12.94
C GLN A 585 7.56 -16.39 -14.06
N TYR A 586 7.50 -15.07 -13.88
CA TYR A 586 6.83 -14.18 -14.84
C TYR A 586 7.71 -13.64 -15.98
N ARG A 587 9.02 -13.93 -16.00
CA ARG A 587 9.97 -13.41 -17.03
C ARG A 587 9.56 -13.63 -18.49
N HIS A 588 8.69 -14.60 -18.74
CA HIS A 588 8.18 -14.95 -20.06
C HIS A 588 7.07 -13.97 -20.56
N LEU A 589 6.48 -13.17 -19.67
CA LEU A 589 5.47 -12.18 -19.99
C LEU A 589 6.09 -10.89 -20.59
N PRO A 590 5.29 -10.09 -21.32
CA PRO A 590 5.60 -8.67 -21.60
C PRO A 590 5.97 -7.91 -20.32
N LYS A 591 6.90 -6.95 -20.41
CA LYS A 591 7.46 -6.19 -19.26
C LYS A 591 6.38 -5.48 -18.45
N ILE A 592 5.32 -4.97 -19.08
CA ILE A 592 4.19 -4.34 -18.37
C ILE A 592 3.45 -5.31 -17.42
N PHE A 593 3.54 -6.61 -17.66
CA PHE A 593 2.96 -7.67 -16.80
C PHE A 593 3.98 -8.30 -15.84
N ARG A 594 5.26 -7.92 -15.89
CA ARG A 594 6.30 -8.38 -14.95
C ARG A 594 6.27 -7.56 -13.68
N ASN A 595 5.28 -7.87 -12.84
CA ASN A 595 5.08 -7.35 -11.50
C ASN A 595 4.15 -8.33 -10.76
N GLY A 596 3.93 -8.13 -9.46
CA GLY A 596 2.89 -8.83 -8.72
C GLY A 596 1.49 -8.49 -9.24
N ALA A 597 0.50 -9.36 -8.97
CA ALA A 597 -0.87 -9.16 -9.46
C ALA A 597 -1.50 -7.86 -8.93
N ASN A 598 -1.10 -7.44 -7.72
CA ASN A 598 -1.23 -6.06 -7.22
C ASN A 598 0.04 -5.71 -6.38
N PRO A 599 0.21 -4.45 -5.91
CA PRO A 599 1.43 -4.00 -5.21
C PRO A 599 1.80 -4.71 -3.91
N ALA A 600 0.97 -5.62 -3.39
CA ALA A 600 1.21 -6.37 -2.17
C ALA A 600 1.69 -7.82 -2.41
N PHE A 601 1.63 -8.34 -3.64
CA PHE A 601 1.89 -9.76 -3.91
C PHE A 601 3.36 -10.18 -3.72
N HIS A 602 4.33 -9.37 -4.18
CA HIS A 602 5.76 -9.65 -3.96
C HIS A 602 6.09 -9.78 -2.48
N GLN A 603 5.57 -8.83 -1.69
CA GLN A 603 5.72 -8.73 -0.25
C GLN A 603 5.09 -9.93 0.47
N ALA A 604 3.85 -10.28 0.09
CA ALA A 604 3.12 -11.40 0.68
C ALA A 604 3.81 -12.75 0.44
N VAL A 605 4.39 -12.95 -0.74
CA VAL A 605 5.14 -14.17 -1.07
C VAL A 605 6.43 -14.25 -0.25
N GLY A 606 7.22 -13.16 -0.17
CA GLY A 606 8.46 -13.13 0.62
C GLY A 606 8.23 -13.44 2.10
N ASP A 607 7.25 -12.79 2.72
CA ASP A 607 6.91 -13.04 4.12
C ASP A 607 6.31 -14.44 4.35
N ALA A 608 5.52 -14.98 3.41
CA ALA A 608 4.96 -16.33 3.52
C ALA A 608 6.04 -17.43 3.51
N ILE A 609 7.15 -17.22 2.79
CA ILE A 609 8.33 -18.09 2.91
C ILE A 609 9.00 -17.92 4.28
N GLY A 610 9.14 -16.67 4.75
CA GLY A 610 9.70 -16.35 6.06
C GLY A 610 9.00 -17.09 7.21
N LEU A 611 7.67 -17.24 7.16
CA LEU A 611 6.89 -18.00 8.15
C LEU A 611 7.29 -19.48 8.26
N SER A 612 7.75 -20.11 7.17
CA SER A 612 8.23 -21.51 7.19
C SER A 612 9.64 -21.60 7.77
N VAL A 613 10.51 -20.69 7.31
CA VAL A 613 11.94 -20.63 7.67
C VAL A 613 12.13 -20.30 9.16
N SER A 614 11.25 -19.49 9.74
CA SER A 614 11.26 -19.14 11.16
C SER A 614 10.78 -20.26 12.09
N THR A 615 10.29 -21.39 11.57
CA THR A 615 9.77 -22.45 12.45
C THR A 615 10.87 -23.21 13.19
N PRO A 616 10.65 -23.62 14.45
CA PRO A 616 11.62 -24.43 15.20
C PRO A 616 11.99 -25.75 14.49
N ARG A 617 11.04 -26.32 13.73
CA ARG A 617 11.22 -27.54 12.94
C ARG A 617 12.18 -27.33 11.76
N HIS A 618 12.08 -26.21 11.07
CA HIS A 618 13.00 -25.85 10.00
C HIS A 618 14.41 -25.62 10.57
N LEU A 619 14.53 -24.82 11.63
CA LEU A 619 15.80 -24.54 12.31
C LEU A 619 16.47 -25.81 12.89
N GLN A 620 15.67 -26.78 13.35
CA GLN A 620 16.18 -28.11 13.75
C GLN A 620 16.72 -28.90 12.54
N THR A 621 16.04 -28.82 11.39
CA THR A 621 16.46 -29.50 10.15
C THR A 621 17.77 -28.93 9.60
N LEU A 622 18.03 -27.64 9.81
CA LEU A 622 19.31 -26.97 9.54
C LEU A 622 20.40 -27.25 10.59
N GLY A 623 20.12 -28.03 11.64
CA GLY A 623 21.07 -28.29 12.74
C GLY A 623 21.36 -27.10 13.64
N LEU A 624 20.57 -26.02 13.52
CA LEU A 624 20.67 -24.80 14.32
C LEU A 624 19.94 -24.91 15.67
N LEU A 625 19.00 -25.86 15.81
CA LEU A 625 18.28 -26.17 17.04
C LEU A 625 18.47 -27.66 17.42
N GLN A 626 18.97 -27.96 18.63
CA GLN A 626 19.33 -29.34 19.01
C GLN A 626 18.17 -30.23 19.47
N ARG A 627 17.04 -29.66 19.91
CA ARG A 627 15.93 -30.41 20.53
C ARG A 627 14.61 -29.70 20.21
N SER A 628 13.56 -30.44 19.84
CA SER A 628 12.24 -29.81 19.68
C SER A 628 11.75 -29.30 21.03
N LEU A 629 11.32 -28.04 21.06
CA LEU A 629 10.76 -27.38 22.23
C LEU A 629 9.23 -27.43 22.13
N ASP A 630 8.66 -28.64 22.07
CA ASP A 630 7.20 -28.87 22.11
C ASP A 630 6.65 -28.71 23.54
N GLU A 631 6.97 -27.58 24.17
CA GLU A 631 6.38 -27.11 25.42
C GLU A 631 5.55 -25.85 25.10
N SER A 632 4.27 -25.87 25.49
CA SER A 632 3.29 -24.83 25.14
C SER A 632 3.70 -23.41 25.52
N SER A 633 4.56 -23.22 26.54
CA SER A 633 5.08 -21.90 26.90
C SER A 633 5.99 -21.29 25.83
N TYR A 634 6.75 -22.10 25.09
CA TYR A 634 7.58 -21.58 23.97
C TYR A 634 6.72 -21.28 22.76
N ASP A 635 5.75 -22.14 22.43
CA ASP A 635 4.78 -21.89 21.35
C ASP A 635 4.01 -20.57 21.59
N ILE A 636 3.55 -20.31 22.82
CA ILE A 636 2.89 -19.05 23.19
C ILE A 636 3.85 -17.86 23.11
N ASN A 637 5.08 -17.95 23.63
CA ASN A 637 6.06 -16.86 23.53
C ASN A 637 6.42 -16.53 22.06
N TYR A 638 6.56 -17.55 21.20
CA TYR A 638 6.78 -17.40 19.75
C TYR A 638 5.59 -16.75 19.06
N LEU A 639 4.38 -17.30 19.25
CA LEU A 639 3.16 -16.74 18.67
C LEU A 639 2.92 -15.31 19.14
N PHE A 640 3.16 -15.00 20.42
CA PHE A 640 3.03 -13.65 20.96
C PHE A 640 4.01 -12.68 20.27
N THR A 641 5.28 -13.09 20.11
CA THR A 641 6.30 -12.29 19.39
C THR A 641 5.88 -12.04 17.93
N MET A 642 5.38 -13.07 17.24
CA MET A 642 4.87 -12.95 15.88
C MET A 642 3.61 -12.06 15.81
N ALA A 643 2.75 -12.06 16.83
CA ALA A 643 1.57 -11.20 16.89
C ALA A 643 1.95 -9.73 17.16
N ILE A 644 3.00 -9.48 17.95
CA ILE A 644 3.57 -8.16 18.21
C ILE A 644 4.20 -7.56 16.94
N ASP A 645 4.86 -8.34 16.07
CA ASP A 645 5.34 -7.87 14.76
C ASP A 645 4.21 -7.74 13.72
N LYS A 646 3.40 -8.77 13.54
CA LYS A 646 2.43 -8.83 12.42
C LYS A 646 1.09 -8.17 12.75
N VAL A 647 0.46 -8.55 13.87
CA VAL A 647 -0.93 -8.16 14.19
C VAL A 647 -0.99 -6.73 14.74
N ALA A 648 -0.06 -6.33 15.59
CA ALA A 648 -0.03 -4.99 16.16
C ALA A 648 0.19 -3.86 15.12
N PHE A 649 0.87 -4.18 14.02
CA PHE A 649 1.10 -3.25 12.90
C PHE A 649 -0.14 -3.02 12.02
N LEU A 650 -1.01 -4.03 11.83
CA LEU A 650 -2.16 -3.97 10.91
C LEU A 650 -3.02 -2.69 11.08
N PRO A 651 -3.49 -2.32 12.28
CA PRO A 651 -4.33 -1.14 12.42
C PRO A 651 -3.57 0.17 12.22
N TYR A 652 -2.25 0.20 12.44
CA TYR A 652 -1.43 1.37 12.07
C TYR A 652 -1.47 1.60 10.56
N ALA A 653 -1.23 0.54 9.77
CA ALA A 653 -1.19 0.64 8.32
C ALA A 653 -2.55 1.00 7.71
N LEU A 654 -3.62 0.39 8.22
CA LEU A 654 -4.98 0.68 7.79
C LEU A 654 -5.42 2.11 8.15
N ALA A 655 -5.11 2.57 9.38
CA ALA A 655 -5.42 3.93 9.81
C ALA A 655 -4.70 4.99 8.97
N LEU A 656 -3.43 4.78 8.64
CA LEU A 656 -2.62 5.74 7.90
C LEU A 656 -3.14 5.96 6.47
N ASP A 657 -3.52 4.90 5.77
CA ASP A 657 -4.02 5.01 4.40
C ASP A 657 -5.51 5.34 4.31
N ASN A 658 -6.34 4.92 5.27
CA ASN A 658 -7.70 5.45 5.36
C ASN A 658 -7.71 6.95 5.69
N TRP A 659 -6.76 7.45 6.50
CA TRP A 659 -6.55 8.88 6.69
C TRP A 659 -6.15 9.57 5.38
N ARG A 660 -5.14 9.06 4.65
CA ARG A 660 -4.73 9.65 3.35
C ARG A 660 -5.85 9.63 2.32
N TYR A 661 -6.58 8.52 2.23
CA TYR A 661 -7.74 8.40 1.35
C TYR A 661 -8.78 9.48 1.64
N ASP A 662 -9.14 9.68 2.92
CA ASP A 662 -10.11 10.72 3.28
C ASP A 662 -9.61 12.14 3.00
N VAL A 663 -8.32 12.39 3.17
CA VAL A 663 -7.69 13.67 2.88
C VAL A 663 -7.61 13.95 1.37
N PHE A 664 -7.26 12.95 0.55
CA PHE A 664 -7.18 13.09 -0.92
C PHE A 664 -8.52 13.01 -1.65
N SER A 665 -9.56 12.44 -1.03
CA SER A 665 -10.94 12.44 -1.54
C SER A 665 -11.76 13.66 -1.10
N GLY A 666 -11.24 14.46 -0.15
CA GLY A 666 -11.95 15.60 0.43
C GLY A 666 -12.97 15.25 1.51
N ASN A 667 -13.15 13.95 1.85
CA ASN A 667 -13.97 13.51 2.98
C ASN A 667 -13.49 14.11 4.31
N ALA A 668 -12.17 14.25 4.47
CA ALA A 668 -11.55 14.99 5.57
C ALA A 668 -11.18 16.41 5.11
N ASN A 669 -11.61 17.41 5.88
CA ASN A 669 -11.27 18.80 5.61
C ASN A 669 -9.77 19.05 5.84
N LYS A 670 -9.06 19.72 4.90
CA LYS A 670 -7.65 20.11 5.03
C LYS A 670 -7.32 20.82 6.37
N ARG A 671 -8.29 21.58 6.91
CA ARG A 671 -8.19 22.30 8.20
C ARG A 671 -8.37 21.41 9.44
N MET A 672 -8.58 20.11 9.27
CA MET A 672 -8.81 19.12 10.32
C MET A 672 -7.94 17.86 10.13
N MET A 673 -6.84 17.98 9.37
CA MET A 673 -5.99 16.83 9.01
C MET A 673 -5.38 16.14 10.23
N ASN A 674 -4.87 16.90 11.21
CA ASN A 674 -4.16 16.31 12.34
C ASN A 674 -5.13 15.65 13.33
N CYS A 675 -6.29 16.25 13.56
CA CYS A 675 -7.32 15.67 14.40
C CYS A 675 -7.98 14.46 13.73
N HIS A 676 -8.19 14.48 12.40
CA HIS A 676 -8.66 13.30 11.66
C HIS A 676 -7.66 12.14 11.74
N TYR A 677 -6.36 12.41 11.70
CA TYR A 677 -5.32 11.40 11.90
C TYR A 677 -5.45 10.73 13.27
N TRP A 678 -5.58 11.50 14.36
CA TRP A 678 -5.75 10.93 15.70
C TRP A 678 -7.08 10.18 15.88
N ASN A 679 -8.16 10.63 15.26
CA ASN A 679 -9.42 9.88 15.23
C ASN A 679 -9.26 8.51 14.54
N MET A 680 -8.47 8.43 13.46
CA MET A 680 -8.17 7.15 12.80
C MET A 680 -7.26 6.26 13.64
N ARG A 681 -6.25 6.84 14.31
CA ARG A 681 -5.37 6.11 15.25
C ARG A 681 -6.13 5.53 16.43
N GLU A 682 -7.12 6.24 16.98
CA GLU A 682 -8.01 5.69 17.99
C GLU A 682 -8.95 4.62 17.40
N LYS A 683 -9.67 4.94 16.32
CA LYS A 683 -10.70 4.05 15.74
C LYS A 683 -10.17 2.65 15.44
N TYR A 684 -8.99 2.55 14.81
CA TYR A 684 -8.44 1.27 14.39
C TYR A 684 -7.47 0.66 15.42
N ALA A 685 -6.62 1.45 16.06
CA ALA A 685 -5.53 0.93 16.89
C ALA A 685 -5.71 1.15 18.40
N GLY A 686 -6.68 1.95 18.85
CA GLY A 686 -6.77 2.29 20.27
C GLY A 686 -5.49 2.93 20.79
N ILE A 687 -4.87 3.79 19.97
CA ILE A 687 -3.66 4.54 20.28
C ILE A 687 -3.95 6.03 20.30
N LYS A 688 -3.44 6.74 21.32
CA LYS A 688 -3.57 8.19 21.48
C LYS A 688 -2.19 8.88 21.56
N PRO A 689 -2.08 10.18 21.30
CA PRO A 689 -0.82 10.90 21.53
C PRO A 689 -0.56 11.04 23.04
N PRO A 690 0.71 11.19 23.48
CA PRO A 690 1.03 11.41 24.89
C PRO A 690 0.58 12.77 25.41
N VAL A 691 0.45 13.76 24.52
CA VAL A 691 0.04 15.13 24.85
C VAL A 691 -1.06 15.60 23.91
N LEU A 692 -1.89 16.53 24.38
CA LEU A 692 -2.93 17.17 23.58
C LEU A 692 -2.32 17.86 22.34
N ARG A 693 -2.83 17.50 21.16
CA ARG A 693 -2.36 18.01 19.85
C ARG A 693 -3.26 19.11 19.31
N SER A 694 -2.84 19.75 18.23
CA SER A 694 -3.66 20.75 17.54
C SER A 694 -3.54 20.68 16.02
N GLU A 695 -4.36 21.46 15.32
CA GLU A 695 -4.21 21.69 13.86
C GLU A 695 -3.02 22.59 13.49
N LYS A 696 -2.32 23.17 14.48
CA LYS A 696 -0.99 23.77 14.25
C LYS A 696 0.10 22.71 14.15
N ASP A 697 -0.18 21.47 14.54
CA ASP A 697 0.69 20.32 14.39
C ASP A 697 0.30 19.53 13.13
N PHE A 698 1.22 18.70 12.62
CA PHE A 698 0.98 17.80 11.50
C PHE A 698 1.74 16.49 11.76
N ASP A 699 1.25 15.76 12.75
CA ASP A 699 1.85 14.54 13.27
C ASP A 699 2.04 13.42 12.21
N PRO A 700 1.16 13.19 11.21
CA PRO A 700 1.44 12.19 10.18
C PRO A 700 2.67 12.53 9.31
N GLY A 701 3.01 13.82 9.15
CA GLY A 701 4.23 14.23 8.44
C GLY A 701 5.53 13.77 9.09
N ALA A 702 5.49 13.38 10.36
CA ALA A 702 6.63 12.80 11.07
C ALA A 702 6.95 11.36 10.63
N LYS A 703 6.16 10.69 9.78
CA LYS A 703 6.40 9.33 9.26
C LYS A 703 6.82 9.38 7.80
N TYR A 704 8.00 8.85 7.45
CA TYR A 704 8.63 8.90 6.10
C TYR A 704 7.69 8.73 4.89
N HIS A 705 6.78 7.74 4.92
CA HIS A 705 5.90 7.43 3.78
C HIS A 705 4.89 8.54 3.44
N ILE A 706 4.72 9.53 4.33
CA ILE A 706 3.89 10.73 4.13
C ILE A 706 4.61 11.80 3.29
N PRO A 707 5.77 12.37 3.68
CA PRO A 707 6.53 13.30 2.84
C PRO A 707 7.05 12.64 1.54
N ALA A 708 7.34 11.33 1.56
CA ALA A 708 7.71 10.58 0.36
C ALA A 708 6.52 10.24 -0.56
N ASN A 709 5.27 10.47 -0.11
CA ASN A 709 4.02 10.14 -0.82
C ASN A 709 3.91 8.66 -1.29
N ILE A 710 4.39 7.71 -0.47
CA ILE A 710 4.42 6.27 -0.81
C ILE A 710 3.19 5.55 -0.21
N PRO A 711 2.31 4.90 -0.98
CA PRO A 711 1.19 4.09 -0.47
C PRO A 711 1.60 3.04 0.59
N TYR A 712 0.76 2.88 1.62
CA TYR A 712 1.04 2.09 2.83
C TYR A 712 0.08 0.92 3.02
N ILE A 713 -1.10 0.95 2.40
CA ILE A 713 -2.10 -0.12 2.43
C ILE A 713 -1.55 -1.43 1.87
N LYS A 714 -0.48 -1.37 1.04
CA LYS A 714 0.25 -2.55 0.55
C LYS A 714 0.78 -3.41 1.69
N TYR A 715 1.19 -2.81 2.81
CA TYR A 715 1.69 -3.55 3.98
C TYR A 715 0.55 -4.20 4.78
N PHE A 716 -0.64 -3.60 4.84
CA PHE A 716 -1.81 -4.24 5.43
C PHE A 716 -2.22 -5.46 4.58
N PHE A 717 -2.38 -5.25 3.27
CA PHE A 717 -2.79 -6.29 2.33
C PHE A 717 -1.77 -7.44 2.31
N SER A 718 -0.45 -7.15 2.26
CA SER A 718 0.58 -8.20 2.27
C SER A 718 0.67 -8.96 3.59
N THR A 719 0.41 -8.28 4.72
CA THR A 719 0.39 -8.90 6.06
C THR A 719 -0.79 -9.85 6.23
N VAL A 720 -1.92 -9.64 5.54
CA VAL A 720 -3.01 -10.62 5.54
C VAL A 720 -2.78 -11.71 4.49
N LEU A 721 -2.41 -11.33 3.26
CA LEU A 721 -2.23 -12.26 2.15
C LEU A 721 -1.12 -13.30 2.43
N GLN A 722 -0.05 -12.94 3.16
CA GLN A 722 1.01 -13.91 3.50
C GLN A 722 0.47 -15.13 4.26
N PHE A 723 -0.47 -14.95 5.20
CA PHE A 723 -1.08 -16.06 5.93
C PHE A 723 -2.04 -16.88 5.06
N GLN A 724 -2.74 -16.24 4.12
CA GLN A 724 -3.60 -16.94 3.16
C GLN A 724 -2.77 -17.80 2.17
N ILE A 725 -1.68 -17.25 1.63
CA ILE A 725 -0.69 -18.01 0.83
C ILE A 725 -0.11 -19.16 1.65
N TYR A 726 0.33 -18.89 2.88
CA TYR A 726 0.89 -19.89 3.79
C TYR A 726 -0.10 -21.02 4.10
N ARG A 727 -1.35 -20.69 4.45
CA ARG A 727 -2.45 -21.67 4.63
C ARG A 727 -2.63 -22.55 3.40
N GLY A 728 -2.64 -21.96 2.20
CA GLY A 728 -2.72 -22.70 0.93
C GLY A 728 -1.55 -23.67 0.75
N MET A 729 -0.31 -23.20 0.88
CA MET A 729 0.89 -24.04 0.76
C MET A 729 0.92 -25.19 1.79
N CYS A 730 0.53 -24.89 3.03
CA CYS A 730 0.53 -25.85 4.14
C CYS A 730 -0.59 -26.89 4.03
N ARG A 731 -1.75 -26.52 3.45
CA ARG A 731 -2.86 -27.41 3.11
C ARG A 731 -2.45 -28.37 1.98
N ASP A 732 -1.91 -27.84 0.90
CA ASP A 732 -1.57 -28.63 -0.30
C ASP A 732 -0.34 -29.54 -0.09
N SER A 733 0.57 -29.17 0.81
CA SER A 733 1.66 -30.04 1.29
C SER A 733 1.25 -31.04 2.38
N GLY A 734 0.00 -30.97 2.86
CA GLY A 734 -0.51 -31.81 3.95
C GLY A 734 0.20 -31.63 5.29
N GLN A 735 0.95 -30.54 5.48
CA GLN A 735 1.61 -30.19 6.75
C GLN A 735 0.64 -29.56 7.76
N TYR A 736 -0.45 -28.97 7.26
CA TYR A 736 -1.55 -28.41 8.05
C TYR A 736 -2.85 -29.15 7.72
N VAL A 737 -3.67 -29.38 8.74
CA VAL A 737 -5.04 -29.91 8.62
C VAL A 737 -5.95 -29.10 9.54
N PRO A 738 -7.07 -28.53 9.04
CA PRO A 738 -8.00 -27.75 9.88
C PRO A 738 -8.45 -28.57 11.10
N ASN A 739 -8.35 -27.96 12.28
CA ASN A 739 -8.71 -28.54 13.58
C ASN A 739 -7.92 -29.78 14.05
N ASP A 740 -6.81 -30.18 13.39
CA ASP A 740 -5.92 -31.22 13.93
C ASP A 740 -4.79 -30.59 14.78
N PRO A 741 -4.78 -30.78 16.12
CA PRO A 741 -3.77 -30.19 17.00
C PRO A 741 -2.35 -30.75 16.76
N ARG A 742 -2.20 -31.84 15.98
CA ARG A 742 -0.90 -32.40 15.56
C ARG A 742 -0.35 -31.74 14.31
N LYS A 743 -1.18 -30.99 13.58
CA LYS A 743 -0.84 -30.26 12.34
C LYS A 743 -1.39 -28.82 12.35
N PRO A 744 -1.10 -28.02 13.40
CA PRO A 744 -1.54 -26.63 13.46
C PRO A 744 -0.74 -25.77 12.48
N LEU A 745 -1.37 -24.72 11.94
CA LEU A 745 -0.79 -23.92 10.87
C LEU A 745 0.58 -23.31 11.24
N HIS A 746 0.75 -22.84 12.48
CA HIS A 746 2.02 -22.26 12.95
C HIS A 746 3.19 -23.24 13.10
N LYS A 747 2.98 -24.57 12.99
CA LYS A 747 4.05 -25.60 12.95
C LYS A 747 4.25 -26.23 11.58
N CYS A 748 3.58 -25.72 10.55
CA CYS A 748 3.86 -26.11 9.17
C CYS A 748 5.33 -25.81 8.81
N ASP A 749 5.94 -26.68 8.01
CA ASP A 749 7.20 -26.38 7.32
C ASP A 749 7.08 -26.92 5.90
N ILE A 750 7.11 -26.04 4.90
CA ILE A 750 6.97 -26.39 3.49
C ILE A 750 8.27 -26.89 2.86
N TYR A 751 9.38 -26.87 3.61
CA TYR A 751 10.65 -27.41 3.15
C TYR A 751 10.53 -28.86 2.66
N ARG A 752 11.13 -29.14 1.49
CA ARG A 752 11.02 -30.43 0.78
C ARG A 752 9.57 -30.87 0.48
N GLN A 753 8.64 -29.93 0.31
CA GLN A 753 7.27 -30.19 -0.13
C GLN A 753 7.02 -29.63 -1.56
N PRO A 754 7.27 -30.41 -2.64
CA PRO A 754 7.05 -29.98 -4.03
C PRO A 754 5.65 -29.45 -4.35
N ALA A 755 4.62 -29.89 -3.61
CA ALA A 755 3.24 -29.39 -3.77
C ALA A 755 3.13 -27.89 -3.47
N ALA A 756 3.78 -27.41 -2.39
CA ALA A 756 3.76 -26.00 -2.00
C ALA A 756 4.40 -25.09 -3.06
N GLY A 757 5.59 -25.48 -3.57
CA GLY A 757 6.25 -24.70 -4.63
C GLY A 757 5.53 -24.79 -5.98
N ASN A 758 4.84 -25.90 -6.29
CA ASN A 758 3.97 -25.95 -7.47
C ASN A 758 2.77 -24.98 -7.38
N LEU A 759 2.20 -24.79 -6.19
CA LEU A 759 1.18 -23.77 -5.94
C LEU A 759 1.76 -22.35 -6.11
N LEU A 760 2.96 -22.08 -5.54
CA LEU A 760 3.62 -20.79 -5.70
C LEU A 760 3.92 -20.44 -7.16
N LYS A 761 4.37 -21.41 -7.98
CA LYS A 761 4.55 -21.19 -9.42
C LYS A 761 3.26 -20.75 -10.11
N GLN A 762 2.12 -21.39 -9.78
CA GLN A 762 0.83 -21.06 -10.38
C GLN A 762 0.42 -19.62 -10.03
N LEU A 763 0.58 -19.23 -8.76
CA LEU A 763 0.36 -17.87 -8.28
C LEU A 763 1.23 -16.84 -9.01
N MET A 764 2.55 -17.09 -9.05
CA MET A 764 3.53 -16.11 -9.50
C MET A 764 3.63 -16.00 -11.03
N ALA A 765 3.40 -17.09 -11.77
CA ALA A 765 3.54 -17.11 -13.23
C ALA A 765 2.56 -16.17 -13.97
N LYS A 766 1.44 -15.79 -13.33
CA LYS A 766 0.49 -14.83 -13.91
C LYS A 766 0.99 -13.39 -13.90
N GLY A 767 1.91 -13.04 -13.00
CA GLY A 767 2.35 -11.66 -12.77
C GLY A 767 1.16 -10.70 -12.66
N ALA A 768 1.24 -9.55 -13.35
CA ALA A 768 0.14 -8.59 -13.48
C ALA A 768 -0.74 -8.82 -14.73
N SER A 769 -0.75 -10.00 -15.35
CA SER A 769 -1.51 -10.26 -16.59
C SER A 769 -3.00 -10.56 -16.40
N GLN A 770 -3.46 -10.74 -15.17
CA GLN A 770 -4.87 -10.91 -14.77
C GLN A 770 -5.18 -10.07 -13.53
N PRO A 771 -6.46 -9.74 -13.26
CA PRO A 771 -6.88 -9.16 -11.98
C PRO A 771 -6.51 -10.08 -10.82
N TRP A 772 -6.08 -9.50 -9.69
CA TRP A 772 -5.57 -10.29 -8.56
C TRP A 772 -6.62 -11.22 -7.94
N GLN A 773 -7.91 -10.87 -8.02
CA GLN A 773 -9.02 -11.71 -7.57
C GLN A 773 -9.11 -13.01 -8.39
N GLU A 774 -8.94 -12.92 -9.72
CA GLU A 774 -8.90 -14.10 -10.61
C GLU A 774 -7.67 -14.97 -10.29
N VAL A 775 -6.51 -14.34 -10.02
CA VAL A 775 -5.28 -15.05 -9.63
C VAL A 775 -5.43 -15.82 -8.31
N LEU A 776 -6.09 -15.25 -7.30
CA LEU A 776 -6.36 -15.96 -6.04
C LEU A 776 -7.45 -17.03 -6.18
N GLU A 777 -8.50 -16.79 -6.96
CA GLU A 777 -9.55 -17.78 -7.22
C GLU A 777 -8.99 -19.01 -7.96
N GLU A 778 -8.19 -18.80 -9.00
CA GLU A 778 -7.53 -19.89 -9.74
C GLU A 778 -6.54 -20.68 -8.87
N THR A 779 -5.82 -20.02 -7.95
CA THR A 779 -4.77 -20.67 -7.14
C THR A 779 -5.33 -21.34 -5.88
N PHE A 780 -6.20 -20.66 -5.13
CA PHE A 780 -6.64 -21.07 -3.79
C PHE A 780 -8.10 -21.52 -3.73
N ARG A 781 -8.91 -21.20 -4.76
CA ARG A 781 -10.39 -21.21 -4.75
C ARG A 781 -11.00 -20.20 -3.77
N GLU A 782 -10.30 -19.07 -3.61
CA GLU A 782 -10.60 -18.00 -2.66
C GLU A 782 -10.30 -16.64 -3.32
N GLY A 783 -11.18 -16.12 -4.17
CA GLY A 783 -10.99 -14.86 -4.93
C GLY A 783 -11.02 -13.55 -4.12
N ARG A 784 -10.84 -13.60 -2.80
CA ARG A 784 -10.83 -12.43 -1.89
C ARG A 784 -9.68 -12.54 -0.89
N LEU A 785 -9.28 -11.40 -0.35
CA LEU A 785 -8.39 -11.33 0.82
C LEU A 785 -9.15 -11.84 2.06
N ASP A 786 -8.53 -12.73 2.84
CA ASP A 786 -9.16 -13.41 3.97
C ASP A 786 -8.33 -13.31 5.27
N GLY A 787 -8.87 -12.62 6.28
CA GLY A 787 -8.27 -12.47 7.60
C GLY A 787 -8.37 -13.72 8.48
N THR A 788 -9.18 -14.71 8.12
CA THR A 788 -9.32 -15.95 8.93
C THR A 788 -8.05 -16.80 8.90
N ALA A 789 -7.27 -16.78 7.82
CA ALA A 789 -6.00 -17.50 7.73
C ALA A 789 -4.98 -17.02 8.77
N LEU A 790 -4.95 -15.70 9.02
CA LEU A 790 -4.13 -15.08 10.06
C LEU A 790 -4.61 -15.51 11.45
N ARG A 791 -5.92 -15.44 11.72
CA ARG A 791 -6.46 -15.86 13.03
C ARG A 791 -6.27 -17.35 13.29
N GLU A 792 -6.34 -18.19 12.27
CA GLU A 792 -6.05 -19.62 12.41
C GLU A 792 -4.59 -19.90 12.76
N TYR A 793 -3.63 -19.16 12.19
CA TYR A 793 -2.22 -19.22 12.61
C TYR A 793 -2.06 -18.88 14.10
N PHE A 794 -2.74 -17.82 14.56
CA PHE A 794 -2.68 -17.33 15.93
C PHE A 794 -3.69 -17.97 16.90
N ALA A 795 -4.52 -18.92 16.49
CA ALA A 795 -5.63 -19.45 17.30
C ALA A 795 -5.22 -19.94 18.72
N PRO A 796 -4.05 -20.61 18.93
CA PRO A 796 -3.61 -20.98 20.28
C PRO A 796 -3.28 -19.77 21.16
N LEU A 797 -2.75 -18.70 20.56
CA LEU A 797 -2.50 -17.44 21.25
C LEU A 797 -3.80 -16.68 21.52
N GLU A 798 -4.74 -16.67 20.57
CA GLU A 798 -6.03 -15.99 20.75
C GLU A 798 -6.80 -16.56 21.95
N GLU A 799 -6.86 -17.90 22.06
CA GLU A 799 -7.46 -18.57 23.21
C GLU A 799 -6.68 -18.30 24.52
N TRP A 800 -5.35 -18.29 24.47
CA TRP A 800 -4.52 -17.96 25.64
C TRP A 800 -4.74 -16.51 26.12
N LEU A 801 -4.78 -15.54 25.20
CA LEU A 801 -5.06 -14.13 25.50
C LEU A 801 -6.47 -13.96 26.08
N ARG A 802 -7.46 -14.65 25.51
CA ARG A 802 -8.84 -14.65 26.01
C ARG A 802 -8.92 -15.16 27.44
N LEU A 803 -8.28 -16.29 27.74
CA LEU A 803 -8.24 -16.88 29.09
C LEU A 803 -7.48 -16.01 30.09
N GLU A 804 -6.35 -15.43 29.69
CA GLU A 804 -5.55 -14.55 30.54
C GLU A 804 -6.28 -13.24 30.87
N ASN A 805 -6.87 -12.57 29.86
CA ASN A 805 -7.65 -11.35 30.06
C ASN A 805 -8.88 -11.59 30.95
N LEU A 806 -9.55 -12.75 30.83
CA LEU A 806 -10.61 -13.16 31.74
C LEU A 806 -10.10 -13.42 33.16
N ARG A 807 -8.95 -14.10 33.30
CA ARG A 807 -8.31 -14.40 34.59
C ARG A 807 -7.88 -13.13 35.34
N THR A 808 -7.46 -12.09 34.62
CA THR A 808 -7.08 -10.79 35.20
C THR A 808 -8.21 -9.76 35.21
N ASN A 809 -9.41 -10.12 34.73
CA ASN A 809 -10.59 -9.24 34.66
C ASN A 809 -10.33 -7.92 33.91
N GLU A 810 -9.66 -8.01 32.77
CA GLU A 810 -9.35 -6.87 31.91
C GLU A 810 -10.51 -6.50 30.98
N TYR A 811 -10.63 -5.20 30.69
CA TYR A 811 -11.55 -4.70 29.67
C TYR A 811 -10.98 -4.99 28.28
N VAL A 812 -11.74 -5.66 27.41
CA VAL A 812 -11.34 -5.93 26.01
C VAL A 812 -11.72 -4.75 25.12
N GLY A 813 -10.76 -4.27 24.32
CA GLY A 813 -10.93 -3.04 23.53
C GLY A 813 -10.66 -1.76 24.34
N TRP A 814 -11.14 -0.62 23.87
CA TRP A 814 -10.92 0.69 24.50
C TRP A 814 -12.15 1.61 24.42
N ASN A 815 -12.28 2.48 25.42
CA ASN A 815 -13.26 3.56 25.48
C ASN A 815 -12.57 4.91 25.31
N TYR A 816 -13.24 5.82 24.61
CA TYR A 816 -12.84 7.22 24.48
C TYR A 816 -12.63 7.90 25.84
N ASP A 817 -11.47 8.52 26.07
CA ASP A 817 -11.15 9.21 27.33
C ASP A 817 -10.86 10.72 27.20
N GLY A 818 -11.04 11.32 26.02
CA GLY A 818 -11.09 12.77 25.81
C GLY A 818 -10.57 13.24 24.45
N ASP A 819 -10.78 14.52 24.12
CA ASP A 819 -10.34 15.07 22.82
C ASP A 819 -8.80 15.08 22.75
N TYR A 820 -8.19 14.20 21.93
CA TYR A 820 -6.73 14.15 21.77
C TYR A 820 -6.15 15.27 20.89
N CYS A 821 -6.99 15.93 20.09
CA CYS A 821 -6.60 16.99 19.19
C CYS A 821 -7.67 18.08 19.11
N LYS A 822 -7.25 19.36 19.07
CA LYS A 822 -8.15 20.52 19.02
C LYS A 822 -7.78 21.51 17.93
N ARG A 823 -8.79 22.19 17.38
CA ARG A 823 -8.61 23.15 16.28
C ARG A 823 -7.66 24.32 16.61
N SER A 824 -7.55 24.73 17.87
CA SER A 824 -6.53 25.68 18.32
C SER A 824 -6.03 25.40 19.74
N ILE A 825 -4.85 25.90 20.07
CA ILE A 825 -4.28 25.81 21.43
C ILE A 825 -5.06 26.72 22.40
N GLU A 826 -5.70 27.78 21.92
CA GLU A 826 -6.58 28.64 22.74
C GLU A 826 -7.86 27.89 23.15
N THR A 827 -8.48 27.13 22.24
CA THR A 827 -9.60 26.25 22.61
C THR A 827 -9.16 25.07 23.47
N ALA A 828 -7.88 24.66 23.40
CA ALA A 828 -7.31 23.71 24.35
C ALA A 828 -7.21 24.30 25.77
N GLY A 829 -6.62 25.49 25.92
CA GLY A 829 -6.49 26.17 27.21
C GLY A 829 -7.84 26.47 27.88
N LEU A 830 -8.84 26.90 27.10
CA LEU A 830 -10.20 27.19 27.60
C LEU A 830 -10.88 25.98 28.27
N GLN A 831 -10.63 24.75 27.80
CA GLN A 831 -11.15 23.54 28.45
C GLN A 831 -10.28 23.07 29.62
N VAL A 832 -8.96 23.28 29.59
CA VAL A 832 -8.08 22.94 30.73
C VAL A 832 -8.43 23.76 31.98
N PHE A 833 -8.80 25.03 31.82
CA PHE A 833 -9.36 25.84 32.92
C PHE A 833 -10.81 25.49 33.31
N GLY A 834 -11.56 24.79 32.44
CA GLY A 834 -12.96 24.42 32.69
C GLY A 834 -13.18 23.04 33.32
N GLY A 835 -12.16 22.18 33.36
CA GLY A 835 -12.31 20.75 33.69
C GLY A 835 -12.51 20.38 35.17
N TYR A 836 -12.26 21.31 36.12
CA TYR A 836 -12.13 20.97 37.55
C TYR A 836 -13.33 21.37 38.46
N TYR A 837 -14.47 21.77 37.89
CA TYR A 837 -15.66 22.19 38.66
C TYR A 837 -16.94 21.42 38.32
N ASN A 838 -16.95 20.10 38.55
CA ASN A 838 -18.17 19.30 38.66
C ASN A 838 -18.17 18.34 39.87
N GLY A 839 -17.33 18.60 40.89
CA GLY A 839 -17.13 17.71 42.04
C GLY A 839 -16.98 18.40 43.41
N ALA A 840 -17.37 19.67 43.56
CA ALA A 840 -17.31 20.40 44.83
C ALA A 840 -18.73 20.82 45.28
N GLY A 841 -19.07 20.57 46.55
CA GLY A 841 -20.45 20.52 47.02
C GLY A 841 -21.20 21.86 47.11
N LYS A 842 -22.49 21.84 46.75
CA LYS A 842 -23.46 22.96 46.83
C LYS A 842 -23.80 23.47 48.25
N HIS A 843 -23.00 23.17 49.28
CA HIS A 843 -23.40 23.39 50.69
C HIS A 843 -22.66 24.51 51.45
N LEU A 844 -21.63 25.16 50.90
CA LEU A 844 -20.88 26.19 51.65
C LEU A 844 -21.33 27.66 51.43
N VAL A 845 -22.20 27.94 50.45
CA VAL A 845 -22.53 29.33 50.03
C VAL A 845 -23.66 29.97 50.86
N HIS A 846 -24.44 29.19 51.62
CA HIS A 846 -25.56 29.72 52.41
C HIS A 846 -25.24 30.12 53.86
N ALA A 847 -24.01 29.91 54.34
CA ALA A 847 -23.60 30.28 55.70
C ALA A 847 -22.92 31.65 55.83
N LEU A 848 -22.36 32.21 54.75
CA LEU A 848 -21.51 33.41 54.79
C LEU A 848 -22.25 34.74 54.56
N LEU A 849 -23.39 34.71 53.87
CA LEU A 849 -24.19 35.92 53.59
C LEU A 849 -24.75 36.66 54.84
N PRO A 850 -25.25 35.99 55.91
CA PRO A 850 -25.77 36.72 57.06
C PRO A 850 -24.68 37.36 57.94
N LEU A 851 -23.45 36.83 57.91
CA LEU A 851 -22.33 37.37 58.70
C LEU A 851 -21.80 38.70 58.16
N ILE A 852 -21.82 38.89 56.83
CA ILE A 852 -21.37 40.13 56.19
C ILE A 852 -22.38 41.26 56.42
N GLY A 853 -23.68 40.96 56.44
CA GLY A 853 -24.73 41.94 56.77
C GLY A 853 -24.64 42.47 58.20
N LEU A 854 -24.24 41.63 59.16
CA LEU A 854 -24.05 42.00 60.56
C LEU A 854 -22.79 42.86 60.80
N TRP A 855 -21.76 42.74 59.97
CA TRP A 855 -20.56 43.59 60.04
C TRP A 855 -20.79 44.98 59.46
N LEU A 856 -21.60 45.09 58.40
CA LEU A 856 -21.90 46.38 57.75
C LEU A 856 -22.84 47.28 58.59
N SER A 857 -23.71 46.71 59.43
CA SER A 857 -24.57 47.50 60.33
C SER A 857 -23.83 48.07 61.55
N LEU A 858 -22.76 47.42 62.01
CA LEU A 858 -21.92 47.89 63.13
C LEU A 858 -20.95 49.03 62.73
N LEU A 859 -20.66 49.20 61.45
CA LEU A 859 -19.84 50.31 60.92
C LEU A 859 -20.64 51.59 60.64
N ALA A 860 -21.97 51.59 60.85
CA ALA A 860 -22.85 52.73 60.61
C ALA A 860 -23.18 53.55 61.89
N PHE A 861 -22.62 53.17 63.04
CA PHE A 861 -22.76 53.89 64.32
C PHE A 861 -21.40 54.09 65.00
N ASN A 862 -20.58 54.97 64.41
CA ASN A 862 -19.52 55.76 65.07
C ASN A 862 -19.14 56.95 64.18
#